data_AF-A0A3E4Z945-F1
#
_entry.id   AF-A0A3E4Z945-F1
#
_cell.length_a   1.000
_cell.length_b   1.000
_cell.length_c   1.000
_cell.angle_alpha   90.00
_cell.angle_beta   90.00
_cell.angle_gamma   90.00
#
_symmetry.space_group_name_H-M   'P 1'
#
loop_
_entity.id
_entity.type
_entity.pdbx_description
1 polymer ?
#
loop_
_entity_poly.entity_id
_entity_poly.type
_entity_poly.pdbx_seq_one_letter_code
_entity_poly.pdbx_strand_id
1 'polypeptide(L)'
;MMKKYILTLFMCIITQFLWAQFRISTGNPINVACNPNEKNVVWQALELFKRDYRNVFSDSVRISESQGNIIVATMGKNNPLMTSLQVDLSSLEGKKQGFMIKVLPDSKLLVVGSDRHGTAYGIMELSRMIGVSPWEWWADVTPRKRDFFELPENFEMVQSPSVEYRGIFINDEDWGLMQWSSLNYEPWYKSGRIGPRTNERIFELMLRLRANYYWPAMHECTEPFFLTEGNREMAEKYGIYIGGSHCEPMASSTAVEWYRRGKGEYDYVNNPNEVYKFWEERVKEISKQDILYTIGMRGVHDGQMNGAKTVEEQRKVLERVLVDQRTLLQKYVNPDITKVPQVFIPYKEVLDIYNSGLQVPEDVTLMWCDDNYGYIRHFPTVEERARKGGNGVYYHVSYWGRPHDYLWLGTFSPYLLFQQMKLAYDRGIQKMWILNVGDIKPAEYQIELFLDMAWDIEKVAKGGVGAHLESFLKREFGESIGKTLCPVMNEHYRLAYIRKPEFMGNTRVEEYRNSEYFQTVKDLPWSSAYLKQRVEDYNKLSDKVQIINSQIPDNRKDAFFQLVKYPVQSAAEMNKKMIFAQFARHGEMGWDKSDAAYDSIVSLTQIYNVGIQNNGKWNYMMDFKPRNLSVFEKVKRVSLSKSMKEERSDIVCMWNASECNSGSFIPCEGLGYEGKAVNIPKGKGINFNFLKINSDSIGIELYFLPSHPVEGEHLRFTVTLDGKETSPIHYETKGRSEEWKENVLRNQAYRRVVLPISSELENHCLEIKALDEGIILDQLILKRIFL
;
A
#
# COMPACT_ATOMS: atom_id res chain seq x y z
N MET A 1 70.83 2.47 -41.79
CA MET A 1 70.65 3.64 -40.89
C MET A 1 69.37 3.46 -40.09
N MET A 2 69.50 2.75 -38.96
CA MET A 2 68.48 2.56 -37.94
C MET A 2 68.46 3.81 -37.05
N LYS A 3 67.36 4.59 -37.07
CA LYS A 3 66.89 5.52 -35.99
C LYS A 3 65.81 6.52 -36.48
N LYS A 4 64.83 6.11 -37.28
CA LYS A 4 63.73 7.03 -37.68
C LYS A 4 62.32 6.42 -37.83
N TYR A 5 62.08 5.22 -37.30
CA TYR A 5 60.74 4.59 -37.32
C TYR A 5 60.25 4.12 -35.94
N ILE A 6 60.75 4.73 -34.86
CA ILE A 6 60.24 4.56 -33.48
C ILE A 6 59.63 5.88 -32.97
N LEU A 7 59.10 6.72 -33.88
CA LEU A 7 58.39 7.95 -33.50
C LEU A 7 56.94 8.01 -34.00
N THR A 8 56.49 7.04 -34.78
CA THR A 8 55.12 7.00 -35.33
C THR A 8 54.22 5.99 -34.63
N LEU A 9 54.74 5.17 -33.71
CA LEU A 9 53.97 4.22 -32.90
C LEU A 9 53.73 4.69 -31.45
N PHE A 10 54.29 5.85 -31.07
CA PHE A 10 54.17 6.42 -29.71
C PHE A 10 53.30 7.69 -29.66
N MET A 11 52.62 8.04 -30.75
CA MET A 11 51.71 9.19 -30.85
C MET A 11 50.27 8.80 -31.27
N CYS A 12 49.91 7.52 -31.13
CA CYS A 12 48.52 7.04 -31.15
C CYS A 12 48.10 6.49 -29.77
N ILE A 13 48.73 6.99 -28.71
CA ILE A 13 48.21 7.00 -27.35
C ILE A 13 47.97 8.49 -27.06
N ILE A 14 46.80 8.85 -26.55
CA ILE A 14 46.26 10.23 -26.41
C ILE A 14 45.50 10.72 -27.66
N THR A 15 44.51 9.95 -28.12
CA THR A 15 43.23 10.49 -28.64
C THR A 15 42.14 9.42 -28.47
N GLN A 16 42.11 8.77 -27.30
CA GLN A 16 40.82 8.37 -26.75
C GLN A 16 40.25 9.64 -26.13
N PHE A 17 39.56 10.42 -26.96
CA PHE A 17 38.32 11.08 -26.60
C PHE A 17 38.09 11.19 -25.07
N LEU A 18 38.56 12.30 -24.48
CA LEU A 18 38.06 12.80 -23.20
C LEU A 18 36.58 13.15 -23.43
N TRP A 19 35.68 12.18 -23.30
CA TRP A 19 34.24 12.45 -23.27
C TRP A 19 33.93 13.07 -21.92
N ALA A 20 33.21 14.19 -21.91
CA ALA A 20 32.94 14.99 -20.73
C ALA A 20 31.85 14.27 -19.88
N GLN A 21 32.27 13.26 -19.11
CA GLN A 21 31.40 12.50 -18.23
C GLN A 21 31.38 13.10 -16.81
N PHE A 22 30.21 13.13 -16.16
CA PHE A 22 30.15 13.39 -14.72
C PHE A 22 30.63 12.14 -13.98
N ARG A 23 31.64 12.29 -13.12
CA ARG A 23 32.23 11.19 -12.36
C ARG A 23 32.42 11.54 -10.90
N ILE A 24 32.03 10.59 -10.05
CA ILE A 24 32.33 10.52 -8.62
C ILE A 24 33.32 9.38 -8.42
N SER A 25 34.35 9.56 -7.60
CA SER A 25 35.31 8.50 -7.26
C SER A 25 35.73 8.60 -5.80
N THR A 26 35.96 7.46 -5.15
CA THR A 26 36.43 7.39 -3.76
C THR A 26 37.73 8.16 -3.58
N GLY A 27 37.90 8.81 -2.42
CA GLY A 27 39.10 9.57 -2.07
C GLY A 27 39.10 11.02 -2.57
N ASN A 28 38.02 11.45 -3.24
CA ASN A 28 37.78 12.85 -3.59
C ASN A 28 36.46 13.35 -2.95
N PRO A 29 36.51 14.34 -2.06
CA PRO A 29 35.33 15.03 -1.58
C PRO A 29 34.56 15.66 -2.75
N ILE A 30 33.23 15.55 -2.73
CA ILE A 30 32.39 16.18 -3.75
C ILE A 30 31.86 17.52 -3.26
N ASN A 31 31.92 18.54 -4.13
CA ASN A 31 31.38 19.86 -3.82
C ASN A 31 29.97 20.01 -4.41
N VAL A 32 29.03 20.52 -3.61
CA VAL A 32 27.66 20.83 -4.01
C VAL A 32 27.43 22.34 -3.89
N ALA A 33 27.00 22.99 -4.97
CA ALA A 33 26.54 24.37 -4.93
C ALA A 33 25.04 24.39 -4.59
N CYS A 34 24.66 25.09 -3.53
CA CYS A 34 23.26 25.27 -3.13
C CYS A 34 23.06 26.65 -2.48
N ASN A 35 21.98 27.34 -2.85
CA ASN A 35 21.66 28.65 -2.30
C ASN A 35 21.28 28.54 -0.80
N PRO A 36 21.89 29.33 0.10
CA PRO A 36 21.54 29.38 1.54
C PRO A 36 20.06 29.56 1.84
N ASN A 37 19.32 30.23 0.95
CA ASN A 37 17.90 30.57 1.13
C ASN A 37 16.92 29.48 0.65
N GLU A 38 17.42 28.30 0.23
CA GLU A 38 16.56 27.16 -0.09
C GLU A 38 15.73 26.71 1.12
N LYS A 39 14.58 26.09 0.86
CA LYS A 39 13.65 25.65 1.90
C LYS A 39 14.20 24.46 2.69
N ASN A 40 13.76 24.31 3.95
CA ASN A 40 14.26 23.29 4.89
C ASN A 40 14.30 21.87 4.31
N VAL A 41 13.28 21.46 3.54
CA VAL A 41 13.21 20.12 2.92
C VAL A 41 14.38 19.86 1.95
N VAL A 42 14.86 20.88 1.24
CA VAL A 42 16.04 20.78 0.36
C VAL A 42 17.29 20.53 1.18
N TRP A 43 17.43 21.25 2.30
CA TRP A 43 18.54 21.04 3.24
C TRP A 43 18.49 19.66 3.89
N GLN A 44 17.31 19.14 4.25
CA GLN A 44 17.19 17.77 4.76
C GLN A 44 17.59 16.74 3.72
N ALA A 45 17.15 16.91 2.46
CA ALA A 45 17.55 16.04 1.37
C ALA A 45 19.08 16.07 1.16
N LEU A 46 19.71 17.24 1.26
CA LEU A 46 21.16 17.36 1.19
C LEU A 46 21.87 16.64 2.35
N GLU A 47 21.41 16.78 3.59
CA GLU A 47 22.00 16.07 4.75
C GLU A 47 21.89 14.55 4.61
N LEU A 48 20.74 14.06 4.12
CA LEU A 48 20.57 12.64 3.76
C LEU A 48 21.56 12.23 2.66
N PHE A 49 21.69 13.03 1.61
CA PHE A 49 22.67 12.75 0.55
C PHE A 49 24.12 12.76 1.07
N LYS A 50 24.49 13.64 2.03
CA LYS A 50 25.81 13.60 2.67
C LYS A 50 26.05 12.28 3.40
N ARG A 51 25.03 11.81 4.15
CA ARG A 51 25.07 10.53 4.87
C ARG A 51 25.24 9.37 3.89
N ASP A 52 24.45 9.38 2.82
CA ASP A 52 24.42 8.36 1.78
C ASP A 52 25.76 8.30 1.01
N TYR A 53 26.28 9.46 0.61
CA TYR A 53 27.57 9.58 -0.05
C TYR A 53 28.71 9.03 0.82
N ARG A 54 28.73 9.36 2.11
CA ARG A 54 29.70 8.79 3.06
C ARG A 54 29.54 7.28 3.19
N ASN A 55 28.31 6.79 3.25
CA ASN A 55 28.03 5.36 3.37
C ASN A 55 28.44 4.58 2.12
N VAL A 56 28.33 5.17 0.92
CA VAL A 56 28.68 4.51 -0.36
C VAL A 56 30.16 4.68 -0.72
N PHE A 57 30.73 5.88 -0.62
CA PHE A 57 32.07 6.21 -1.12
C PHE A 57 33.11 6.40 -0.01
N SER A 58 32.73 6.32 1.28
CA SER A 58 33.63 6.58 2.41
C SER A 58 34.28 7.96 2.38
N ASP A 59 33.59 8.95 1.83
CA ASP A 59 34.10 10.31 1.64
C ASP A 59 33.04 11.36 2.03
N SER A 60 33.29 12.63 1.77
CA SER A 60 32.54 13.77 2.28
C SER A 60 31.94 14.62 1.16
N VAL A 61 30.76 15.16 1.45
CA VAL A 61 30.11 16.19 0.63
C VAL A 61 30.33 17.54 1.29
N ARG A 62 30.85 18.50 0.53
CA ARG A 62 31.02 19.90 0.96
C ARG A 62 30.00 20.77 0.25
N ILE A 63 29.25 21.56 1.01
CA ILE A 63 28.28 22.50 0.42
C ILE A 63 28.93 23.88 0.37
N SER A 64 28.80 24.55 -0.77
CA SER A 64 29.12 25.97 -0.92
C SER A 64 27.95 26.72 -1.55
N GLU A 65 27.97 28.06 -1.46
CA GLU A 65 26.87 28.88 -1.97
C GLU A 65 26.85 28.97 -3.51
N SER A 66 28.00 28.81 -4.17
CA SER A 66 28.17 29.15 -5.60
C SER A 66 29.02 28.19 -6.43
N GLN A 67 29.81 27.31 -5.80
CA GLN A 67 30.76 26.43 -6.50
C GLN A 67 30.57 24.96 -6.14
N GLY A 68 30.41 24.10 -7.14
CA GLY A 68 30.21 22.68 -6.93
C GLY A 68 30.36 21.87 -8.21
N ASN A 69 30.68 20.58 -8.04
CA ASN A 69 30.58 19.56 -9.07
C ASN A 69 29.11 19.19 -9.32
N ILE A 70 28.28 19.31 -8.28
CA ILE A 70 26.82 19.20 -8.36
C ILE A 70 26.24 20.58 -8.07
N ILE A 71 25.26 21.03 -8.86
CA ILE A 71 24.51 22.27 -8.65
C ILE A 71 23.08 21.88 -8.30
N VAL A 72 22.60 22.37 -7.16
CA VAL A 72 21.25 22.13 -6.65
C VAL A 72 20.50 23.46 -6.59
N ALA A 73 19.33 23.51 -7.22
CA ALA A 73 18.53 24.73 -7.29
C ALA A 73 17.03 24.47 -7.41
N THR A 74 16.21 25.36 -6.87
CA THR A 74 14.77 25.44 -7.17
C THR A 74 14.52 26.52 -8.23
N MET A 75 13.61 26.26 -9.19
CA MET A 75 13.18 27.23 -10.20
C MET A 75 12.60 28.50 -9.54
N GLY A 76 12.98 29.66 -10.06
CA GLY A 76 12.48 30.96 -9.59
C GLY A 76 13.32 32.14 -10.07
N LYS A 77 12.68 33.30 -10.27
CA LYS A 77 13.28 34.48 -10.93
C LYS A 77 14.54 35.06 -10.27
N ASN A 78 14.84 34.69 -9.03
CA ASN A 78 15.93 35.27 -8.23
C ASN A 78 16.96 34.24 -7.74
N ASN A 79 17.06 33.04 -8.35
CA ASN A 79 18.08 32.07 -7.95
C ASN A 79 19.42 32.36 -8.66
N PRO A 80 20.47 32.87 -7.96
CA PRO A 80 21.71 33.30 -8.61
C PRO A 80 22.48 32.16 -9.29
N LEU A 81 22.29 30.92 -8.80
CA LEU A 81 22.86 29.71 -9.40
C LEU A 81 22.27 29.40 -10.78
N MET A 82 21.05 29.88 -11.05
CA MET A 82 20.34 29.64 -12.30
C MET A 82 20.62 30.72 -13.34
N THR A 83 20.83 31.97 -12.92
CA THR A 83 21.02 33.11 -13.83
C THR A 83 22.25 32.95 -14.74
N SER A 84 23.29 32.23 -14.28
CA SER A 84 24.51 31.97 -15.05
C SER A 84 24.45 30.68 -15.89
N LEU A 85 23.43 29.84 -15.70
CA LEU A 85 23.27 28.56 -16.39
C LEU A 85 22.43 28.73 -17.65
N GLN A 86 23.04 28.53 -18.81
CA GLN A 86 22.34 28.48 -20.10
C GLN A 86 21.69 27.11 -20.31
N VAL A 87 20.72 26.75 -19.46
CA VAL A 87 20.02 25.46 -19.49
C VAL A 87 18.55 25.67 -19.82
N ASP A 88 18.05 24.92 -20.81
CA ASP A 88 16.63 24.86 -21.12
C ASP A 88 15.88 24.05 -20.04
N LEU A 89 14.90 24.69 -19.40
CA LEU A 89 14.07 24.13 -18.33
C LEU A 89 12.60 24.02 -18.73
N SER A 90 12.29 24.23 -20.01
CA SER A 90 10.92 24.19 -20.53
C SER A 90 10.19 22.89 -20.17
N SER A 91 10.92 21.78 -20.07
CA SER A 91 10.37 20.47 -19.68
C SER A 91 9.84 20.40 -18.24
N LEU A 92 10.19 21.36 -17.38
CA LEU A 92 9.72 21.48 -15.99
C LEU A 92 8.63 22.54 -15.81
N GLU A 93 8.42 23.40 -16.79
CA GLU A 93 7.40 24.44 -16.69
C GLU A 93 6.00 23.83 -16.52
N GLY A 94 5.27 24.33 -15.52
CA GLY A 94 3.92 23.82 -15.18
C GLY A 94 3.91 22.48 -14.43
N LYS A 95 5.05 21.77 -14.29
CA LYS A 95 5.12 20.53 -13.51
C LYS A 95 5.18 20.85 -12.02
N LYS A 96 4.27 20.29 -11.23
CA LYS A 96 4.33 20.36 -9.77
C LYS A 96 5.28 19.30 -9.24
N GLN A 97 6.11 19.63 -8.26
CA GLN A 97 7.03 18.71 -7.58
C GLN A 97 7.96 17.95 -8.54
N GLY A 98 8.20 18.52 -9.71
CA GLY A 98 9.02 17.91 -10.76
C GLY A 98 10.49 18.28 -10.59
N PHE A 99 11.37 17.48 -11.16
CA PHE A 99 12.79 17.78 -11.19
C PHE A 99 13.46 17.34 -12.48
N MET A 100 14.60 17.96 -12.77
CA MET A 100 15.52 17.58 -13.83
C MET A 100 16.89 17.26 -13.21
N ILE A 101 17.49 16.16 -13.66
CA ILE A 101 18.90 15.83 -13.44
C ILE A 101 19.60 15.84 -14.80
N LYS A 102 20.64 16.67 -14.96
CA LYS A 102 21.32 16.87 -16.24
C LYS A 102 22.82 17.01 -16.09
N VAL A 103 23.59 16.32 -16.92
CA VAL A 103 25.03 16.55 -17.04
C VAL A 103 25.26 17.78 -17.95
N LEU A 104 26.05 18.73 -17.47
CA LEU A 104 26.37 19.98 -18.15
C LEU A 104 27.66 19.84 -19.00
N PRO A 105 27.90 20.72 -20.00
CA PRO A 105 29.09 20.64 -20.86
C PRO A 105 30.44 20.71 -20.12
N ASP A 106 30.47 21.28 -18.90
CA ASP A 106 31.66 21.34 -18.04
C ASP A 106 31.80 20.13 -17.10
N SER A 107 31.10 19.03 -17.39
CA SER A 107 31.05 17.80 -16.59
C SER A 107 30.48 17.97 -15.18
N LYS A 108 29.74 19.06 -14.91
CA LYS A 108 28.96 19.21 -13.67
C LYS A 108 27.60 18.53 -13.79
N LEU A 109 27.01 18.22 -12.64
CA LEU A 109 25.65 17.68 -12.56
C LEU A 109 24.68 18.75 -12.04
N LEU A 110 23.68 19.09 -12.83
CA LEU A 110 22.58 19.96 -12.39
C LEU A 110 21.44 19.10 -11.84
N VAL A 111 20.94 19.46 -10.66
CA VAL A 111 19.68 19.01 -10.07
C VAL A 111 18.81 20.23 -9.85
N VAL A 112 17.73 20.34 -10.62
CA VAL A 112 16.82 21.48 -10.54
C VAL A 112 15.38 21.02 -10.35
N GLY A 113 14.72 21.55 -9.32
CA GLY A 113 13.31 21.29 -9.04
C GLY A 113 12.40 22.42 -9.49
N SER A 114 11.16 22.11 -9.88
CA SER A 114 10.13 23.11 -10.17
C SER A 114 9.59 23.80 -8.91
N ASP A 115 9.71 23.14 -7.76
CA ASP A 115 9.44 23.66 -6.42
C ASP A 115 10.36 22.96 -5.38
N ARG A 116 10.21 23.32 -4.10
CA ARG A 116 11.06 22.79 -3.01
C ARG A 116 11.02 21.26 -2.90
N HIS A 117 9.87 20.64 -3.19
CA HIS A 117 9.71 19.20 -3.12
C HIS A 117 10.35 18.54 -4.32
N GLY A 118 10.17 19.11 -5.52
CA GLY A 118 10.90 18.71 -6.72
C GLY A 118 12.41 18.68 -6.49
N THR A 119 12.98 19.76 -5.95
CA THR A 119 14.43 19.84 -5.68
C THR A 119 14.88 18.77 -4.70
N ALA A 120 14.12 18.56 -3.61
CA ALA A 120 14.41 17.52 -2.63
C ALA A 120 14.32 16.10 -3.22
N TYR A 121 13.32 15.82 -4.06
CA TYR A 121 13.18 14.54 -4.75
C TYR A 121 14.30 14.30 -5.77
N GLY A 122 14.77 15.32 -6.47
CA GLY A 122 15.92 15.21 -7.37
C GLY A 122 17.20 14.81 -6.62
N ILE A 123 17.43 15.37 -5.42
CA ILE A 123 18.55 14.96 -4.56
C ILE A 123 18.38 13.51 -4.08
N MET A 124 17.17 13.09 -3.71
CA MET A 124 16.89 11.71 -3.33
C MET A 124 17.00 10.73 -4.50
N GLU A 125 16.73 11.16 -5.73
CA GLU A 125 16.98 10.35 -6.91
C GLU A 125 18.48 10.14 -7.13
N LEU A 126 19.33 11.14 -6.86
CA LEU A 126 20.79 10.92 -6.84
C LEU A 126 21.20 9.87 -5.81
N SER A 127 20.62 9.92 -4.60
CA SER A 127 20.84 8.91 -3.57
C SER A 127 20.44 7.49 -4.05
N ARG A 128 19.30 7.37 -4.74
CA ARG A 128 18.86 6.11 -5.36
C ARG A 128 19.83 5.65 -6.46
N MET A 129 20.28 6.56 -7.33
CA MET A 129 21.20 6.26 -8.44
C MET A 129 22.58 5.78 -7.97
N ILE A 130 23.08 6.26 -6.82
CA ILE A 130 24.32 5.75 -6.23
C ILE A 130 24.13 4.39 -5.52
N GLY A 131 22.89 3.94 -5.33
CA GLY A 131 22.55 2.59 -4.85
C GLY A 131 22.03 2.54 -3.41
N VAL A 132 21.51 3.63 -2.86
CA VAL A 132 20.90 3.64 -1.53
C VAL A 132 19.41 3.29 -1.62
N SER A 133 19.02 2.23 -0.91
CA SER A 133 17.62 1.79 -0.78
C SER A 133 16.83 2.77 0.09
N PRO A 134 15.53 3.01 -0.19
CA PRO A 134 14.64 3.72 0.75
C PRO A 134 14.60 3.05 2.13
N TRP A 135 14.82 1.74 2.15
CA TRP A 135 14.78 0.88 3.32
C TRP A 135 16.15 0.73 3.99
N GLU A 136 17.13 1.58 3.67
CA GLU A 136 18.49 1.51 4.22
C GLU A 136 18.48 1.43 5.75
N TRP A 137 17.64 2.26 6.36
CA TRP A 137 17.43 2.26 7.80
C TRP A 137 16.21 1.42 8.20
N TRP A 138 15.08 1.53 7.50
CA TRP A 138 13.82 0.90 7.93
C TRP A 138 13.75 -0.63 7.78
N ALA A 139 14.65 -1.23 7.00
CA ALA A 139 14.80 -2.69 6.92
C ALA A 139 16.27 -3.13 6.86
N ASP A 140 17.17 -2.32 7.45
CA ASP A 140 18.61 -2.63 7.56
C ASP A 140 19.30 -2.93 6.21
N VAL A 141 18.83 -2.31 5.13
CA VAL A 141 19.43 -2.47 3.79
C VAL A 141 20.63 -1.51 3.63
N THR A 142 21.65 -1.69 4.47
CA THR A 142 22.85 -0.83 4.48
C THR A 142 23.48 -0.72 3.09
N PRO A 143 23.76 0.48 2.54
CA PRO A 143 24.28 0.63 1.18
C PRO A 143 25.58 -0.14 0.93
N ARG A 144 25.77 -0.63 -0.30
CA ARG A 144 27.04 -1.24 -0.72
C ARG A 144 28.09 -0.15 -0.95
N LYS A 145 29.34 -0.44 -0.61
CA LYS A 145 30.47 0.42 -0.98
C LYS A 145 30.69 0.40 -2.49
N ARG A 146 31.07 1.54 -3.06
CA ARG A 146 31.40 1.69 -4.50
C ARG A 146 32.65 2.53 -4.66
N ASP A 147 33.47 2.18 -5.64
CA ASP A 147 34.69 2.92 -5.97
C ASP A 147 34.40 4.17 -6.81
N PHE A 148 33.37 4.10 -7.67
CA PHE A 148 32.96 5.20 -8.53
C PHE A 148 31.49 5.15 -8.93
N PHE A 149 30.99 6.29 -9.41
CA PHE A 149 29.70 6.46 -10.05
C PHE A 149 29.84 7.45 -11.21
N GLU A 150 29.23 7.14 -12.35
CA GLU A 150 29.37 7.91 -13.59
C GLU A 150 28.02 8.09 -14.28
N LEU A 151 27.87 9.24 -14.95
CA LEU A 151 26.76 9.53 -15.84
C LEU A 151 27.30 9.97 -17.21
N PRO A 152 26.66 9.54 -18.32
CA PRO A 152 27.08 9.94 -19.65
C PRO A 152 26.91 11.45 -19.87
N GLU A 153 27.71 12.02 -20.77
CA GLU A 153 27.74 13.47 -21.08
C GLU A 153 26.36 14.05 -21.43
N ASN A 154 25.55 13.28 -22.15
CA ASN A 154 24.21 13.65 -22.58
C ASN A 154 23.09 13.16 -21.64
N PHE A 155 23.44 12.76 -20.40
CA PHE A 155 22.44 12.31 -19.44
C PHE A 155 21.47 13.45 -19.11
N GLU A 156 20.19 13.18 -19.34
CA GLU A 156 19.09 14.02 -18.90
C GLU A 156 17.95 13.13 -18.41
N MET A 157 17.39 13.50 -17.27
CA MET A 157 16.22 12.85 -16.69
C MET A 157 15.28 13.93 -16.18
N VAL A 158 14.00 13.84 -16.54
CA VAL A 158 12.94 14.72 -16.03
C VAL A 158 11.86 13.83 -15.43
N GLN A 159 11.50 14.09 -14.18
CA GLN A 159 10.42 13.36 -13.49
C GLN A 159 9.42 14.33 -12.84
N SER A 160 8.20 13.86 -12.64
CA SER A 160 7.13 14.55 -11.90
C SER A 160 6.08 13.53 -11.48
N PRO A 161 5.39 13.74 -10.34
CA PRO A 161 4.44 12.76 -9.83
C PRO A 161 3.17 12.65 -10.68
N SER A 162 2.62 11.44 -10.74
CA SER A 162 1.30 11.14 -11.31
C SER A 162 0.17 11.59 -10.36
N VAL A 163 0.42 11.53 -9.05
CA VAL A 163 -0.53 11.91 -7.99
C VAL A 163 0.07 13.01 -7.11
N GLU A 164 -0.66 14.13 -6.96
CA GLU A 164 -0.14 15.36 -6.34
C GLU A 164 0.20 15.19 -4.84
N TYR A 165 -0.69 14.58 -4.07
CA TYR A 165 -0.45 14.26 -2.66
C TYR A 165 -0.45 12.75 -2.47
N ARG A 166 0.61 12.23 -1.87
CA ARG A 166 0.80 10.78 -1.71
C ARG A 166 1.54 10.48 -0.42
N GLY A 167 1.07 9.47 0.30
CA GLY A 167 1.77 9.01 1.50
C GLY A 167 0.97 8.01 2.31
N ILE A 168 1.17 8.05 3.62
CA ILE A 168 0.83 6.95 4.53
C ILE A 168 0.04 7.45 5.75
N PHE A 169 -0.75 6.53 6.31
CA PHE A 169 -1.43 6.64 7.58
C PHE A 169 -0.92 5.55 8.50
N ILE A 170 -0.27 5.94 9.60
CA ILE A 170 0.05 5.03 10.69
C ILE A 170 -1.20 4.87 11.54
N ASN A 171 -1.68 3.64 11.65
CA ASN A 171 -2.90 3.28 12.36
C ASN A 171 -2.72 1.91 13.00
N ASP A 172 -3.63 1.50 13.87
CA ASP A 172 -3.58 0.17 14.51
C ASP A 172 -2.25 -0.10 15.24
N GLU A 173 -1.61 0.98 15.73
CA GLU A 173 -0.21 1.02 16.13
C GLU A 173 0.07 0.43 17.53
N ASP A 174 -0.98 -0.02 18.22
CA ASP A 174 -1.00 -0.44 19.62
C ASP A 174 0.03 -1.54 19.95
N TRP A 175 0.35 -2.40 18.98
CA TRP A 175 1.15 -3.62 19.16
C TRP A 175 2.50 -3.60 18.44
N GLY A 176 2.81 -2.55 17.69
CA GLY A 176 4.06 -2.43 16.92
C GLY A 176 4.72 -1.08 17.10
N LEU A 177 4.44 -0.14 16.21
CA LEU A 177 5.18 1.13 16.05
C LEU A 177 5.09 2.01 17.28
N MET A 178 3.94 2.10 17.96
CA MET A 178 3.83 2.91 19.18
C MET A 178 4.68 2.31 20.31
N GLN A 179 4.65 0.98 20.49
CA GLN A 179 5.45 0.30 21.51
C GLN A 179 6.93 0.44 21.19
N TRP A 180 7.33 0.14 19.95
CA TRP A 180 8.71 0.29 19.48
C TRP A 180 9.22 1.73 19.65
N SER A 181 8.43 2.73 19.27
CA SER A 181 8.81 4.14 19.42
C SER A 181 9.02 4.47 20.90
N SER A 182 8.02 4.21 21.74
CA SER A 182 7.98 4.71 23.12
C SER A 182 8.78 3.88 24.14
N LEU A 183 9.15 2.64 23.80
CA LEU A 183 9.90 1.73 24.67
C LEU A 183 11.31 1.41 24.15
N ASN A 184 11.59 1.62 22.86
CA ASN A 184 12.86 1.23 22.25
C ASN A 184 13.59 2.39 21.55
N TYR A 185 13.03 2.95 20.49
CA TYR A 185 13.76 3.91 19.63
C TYR A 185 13.81 5.33 20.19
N GLU A 186 12.70 5.81 20.74
CA GLU A 186 12.58 7.10 21.42
C GLU A 186 11.91 6.91 22.80
N PRO A 187 12.59 6.25 23.76
CA PRO A 187 11.99 5.99 25.06
C PRO A 187 11.55 7.26 25.78
N TRP A 188 10.42 7.16 26.47
CA TRP A 188 9.82 8.27 27.22
C TRP A 188 9.47 7.82 28.65
N TYR A 189 9.09 8.77 29.52
CA TYR A 189 8.75 8.45 30.91
C TYR A 189 7.53 7.53 31.06
N LYS A 190 6.72 7.39 29.99
CA LYS A 190 5.60 6.45 29.86
C LYS A 190 5.45 6.01 28.40
N SER A 191 4.87 4.83 28.19
CA SER A 191 4.42 4.37 26.86
C SER A 191 3.32 5.27 26.29
N GLY A 192 3.12 5.22 24.97
CA GLY A 192 2.09 6.00 24.27
C GLY A 192 2.60 7.24 23.56
N ARG A 193 3.92 7.42 23.35
CA ARG A 193 4.48 8.58 22.63
C ARG A 193 5.21 8.18 21.36
N ILE A 194 4.77 8.72 20.22
CA ILE A 194 5.52 8.74 18.96
C ILE A 194 6.08 10.16 18.78
N GLY A 195 7.34 10.32 19.21
CA GLY A 195 7.99 11.62 19.32
C GLY A 195 8.68 12.12 18.04
N PRO A 196 9.37 13.27 18.12
CA PRO A 196 9.95 13.93 16.96
C PRO A 196 11.10 13.15 16.33
N ARG A 197 11.88 12.35 17.07
CA ARG A 197 12.94 11.53 16.46
C ARG A 197 12.35 10.35 15.71
N THR A 198 11.26 9.77 16.21
CA THR A 198 10.53 8.73 15.46
C THR A 198 9.91 9.31 14.19
N ASN A 199 9.22 10.46 14.30
CA ASN A 199 8.65 11.14 13.13
C ASN A 199 9.73 11.58 12.13
N GLU A 200 10.92 11.99 12.58
CA GLU A 200 12.05 12.25 11.68
C GLU A 200 12.37 11.03 10.82
N ARG A 201 12.44 9.82 11.39
CA ARG A 201 12.67 8.59 10.62
C ARG A 201 11.55 8.28 9.64
N ILE A 202 10.30 8.52 10.03
CA ILE A 202 9.14 8.35 9.15
C ILE A 202 9.26 9.32 7.96
N PHE A 203 9.61 10.58 8.21
CA PHE A 203 9.74 11.59 7.17
C PHE A 203 10.97 11.37 6.27
N GLU A 204 12.07 10.84 6.79
CA GLU A 204 13.20 10.37 5.98
C GLU A 204 12.73 9.28 4.99
N LEU A 205 11.98 8.28 5.47
CA LEU A 205 11.44 7.21 4.62
C LEU A 205 10.51 7.77 3.55
N MET A 206 9.57 8.63 3.95
CA MET A 206 8.65 9.28 3.02
C MET A 206 9.39 10.07 1.95
N LEU A 207 10.39 10.87 2.33
CA LEU A 207 11.17 11.66 1.38
C LEU A 207 11.93 10.76 0.39
N ARG A 208 12.54 9.67 0.87
CA ARG A 208 13.19 8.66 0.00
C ARG A 208 12.17 8.00 -0.94
N LEU A 209 10.97 7.68 -0.45
CA LEU A 209 9.87 7.12 -1.24
C LEU A 209 9.15 8.16 -2.11
N ARG A 210 9.61 9.42 -2.10
CA ARG A 210 9.00 10.57 -2.80
C ARG A 210 7.56 10.84 -2.38
N ALA A 211 7.20 10.57 -1.12
CA ALA A 211 5.92 10.93 -0.51
C ALA A 211 5.96 12.35 0.10
N ASN A 212 4.79 12.94 0.34
CA ASN A 212 4.64 14.28 0.92
C ASN A 212 3.45 14.41 1.89
N TYR A 213 2.63 13.37 2.08
CA TYR A 213 1.40 13.47 2.85
C TYR A 213 1.35 12.44 3.98
N TYR A 214 1.10 12.87 5.22
CA TYR A 214 1.12 12.00 6.40
C TYR A 214 -0.14 12.17 7.25
N TRP A 215 -0.76 11.05 7.60
CA TRP A 215 -1.71 10.96 8.71
C TRP A 215 -0.99 10.32 9.90
N PRO A 216 -0.85 11.04 11.02
CA PRO A 216 -0.18 10.50 12.20
C PRO A 216 -1.03 9.47 12.92
N ALA A 217 -0.36 8.63 13.71
CA ALA A 217 -0.97 7.75 14.69
C ALA A 217 -1.94 8.51 15.62
N MET A 218 -3.12 7.91 15.84
CA MET A 218 -4.26 8.60 16.44
C MET A 218 -5.11 7.74 17.37
N HIS A 219 -4.76 6.46 17.56
CA HIS A 219 -5.49 5.61 18.49
C HIS A 219 -5.38 6.13 19.92
N GLU A 220 -6.32 5.74 20.78
CA GLU A 220 -6.41 6.22 22.17
C GLU A 220 -5.15 5.91 23.00
N CYS A 221 -4.36 4.92 22.58
CA CYS A 221 -3.09 4.56 23.21
C CYS A 221 -1.94 5.54 22.89
N THR A 222 -2.12 6.44 21.93
CA THR A 222 -1.09 7.34 21.40
C THR A 222 -1.35 8.80 21.79
N GLU A 223 -0.29 9.49 22.17
CA GLU A 223 -0.28 10.94 22.39
C GLU A 223 -0.48 11.68 21.05
N PRO A 224 -1.49 12.55 20.93
CA PRO A 224 -1.78 13.22 19.66
C PRO A 224 -0.61 13.98 19.08
N PHE A 225 -0.45 13.91 17.76
CA PHE A 225 0.67 14.50 17.04
C PHE A 225 0.91 15.97 17.39
N PHE A 226 -0.14 16.79 17.36
CA PHE A 226 -0.05 18.22 17.65
C PHE A 226 0.00 18.56 19.15
N LEU A 227 -0.21 17.59 20.05
CA LEU A 227 0.05 17.75 21.49
C LEU A 227 1.43 17.23 21.90
N THR A 228 2.15 16.62 20.96
CA THR A 228 3.51 16.13 21.19
C THR A 228 4.53 17.17 20.73
N GLU A 229 5.25 17.76 21.69
CA GLU A 229 6.29 18.76 21.42
C GLU A 229 7.33 18.26 20.40
N GLY A 230 7.62 19.10 19.40
CA GLY A 230 8.60 18.87 18.34
C GLY A 230 8.05 18.19 17.09
N ASN A 231 6.88 17.54 17.16
CA ASN A 231 6.35 16.78 16.02
C ASN A 231 5.98 17.69 14.84
N ARG A 232 5.27 18.78 15.09
CA ARG A 232 4.87 19.74 14.04
C ARG A 232 6.07 20.46 13.43
N GLU A 233 7.08 20.80 14.24
CA GLU A 233 8.32 21.43 13.78
C GLU A 233 9.11 20.45 12.90
N MET A 234 9.09 19.15 13.23
CA MET A 234 9.71 18.11 12.43
C MET A 234 9.02 17.95 11.06
N ALA A 235 7.69 18.01 11.02
CA ALA A 235 6.95 17.98 9.76
C ALA A 235 7.28 19.17 8.86
N GLU A 236 7.34 20.38 9.43
CA GLU A 236 7.74 21.59 8.69
C GLU A 236 9.18 21.50 8.18
N LYS A 237 10.10 20.98 9.00
CA LYS A 237 11.51 20.77 8.64
C LYS A 237 11.64 19.86 7.40
N TYR A 238 10.82 18.81 7.30
CA TYR A 238 10.80 17.88 6.17
C TYR A 238 9.80 18.25 5.06
N GLY A 239 9.06 19.36 5.22
CA GLY A 239 8.04 19.78 4.26
C GLY A 239 6.91 18.76 4.09
N ILE A 240 6.55 18.02 5.12
CA ILE A 240 5.47 17.03 5.06
C ILE A 240 4.13 17.72 5.32
N TYR A 241 3.18 17.51 4.39
CA TYR A 241 1.79 17.91 4.61
C TYR A 241 1.17 17.00 5.67
N ILE A 242 0.64 17.59 6.73
CA ILE A 242 -0.08 16.84 7.77
C ILE A 242 -1.57 16.88 7.49
N GLY A 243 -2.22 15.71 7.52
CA GLY A 243 -3.68 15.59 7.51
C GLY A 243 -4.17 14.77 8.69
N GLY A 244 -5.44 14.36 8.63
CA GLY A 244 -6.04 13.45 9.58
C GLY A 244 -7.09 12.58 8.89
N SER A 245 -7.43 11.47 9.52
CA SER A 245 -8.44 10.54 9.01
C SER A 245 -9.84 11.18 8.93
N HIS A 246 -10.80 10.43 8.41
CA HIS A 246 -12.21 10.80 8.24
C HIS A 246 -12.95 11.26 9.52
N CYS A 247 -12.38 11.05 10.72
CA CYS A 247 -12.96 11.49 12.00
C CYS A 247 -12.11 12.54 12.74
N GLU A 248 -11.12 13.13 12.06
CA GLU A 248 -10.17 14.10 12.64
C GLU A 248 -10.25 15.46 11.92
N PRO A 249 -11.43 16.11 11.90
CA PRO A 249 -11.58 17.36 11.18
C PRO A 249 -10.71 18.46 11.78
N MET A 250 -10.32 19.41 10.92
CA MET A 250 -9.58 20.62 11.30
C MET A 250 -8.24 20.34 11.98
N ALA A 251 -7.58 19.24 11.55
CA ALA A 251 -6.29 18.77 12.07
C ALA A 251 -6.31 18.50 13.58
N SER A 252 -7.44 17.99 14.08
CA SER A 252 -7.64 17.64 15.48
C SER A 252 -7.90 16.15 15.61
N SER A 253 -7.06 15.46 16.39
CA SER A 253 -7.23 14.03 16.65
C SER A 253 -8.33 13.81 17.69
N THR A 254 -9.58 13.82 17.22
CA THR A 254 -10.78 13.87 18.07
C THR A 254 -10.78 12.78 19.14
N ALA A 255 -10.31 11.57 18.79
CA ALA A 255 -10.29 10.39 19.64
C ALA A 255 -9.69 10.65 21.04
N VAL A 256 -8.64 11.46 21.11
CA VAL A 256 -7.95 11.78 22.37
C VAL A 256 -8.08 13.25 22.74
N GLU A 257 -7.97 14.15 21.76
CA GLU A 257 -7.92 15.59 22.02
C GLU A 257 -9.25 16.14 22.54
N TRP A 258 -10.39 15.58 22.12
CA TRP A 258 -11.68 16.03 22.60
C TRP A 258 -11.79 15.91 24.13
N TYR A 259 -11.37 14.79 24.70
CA TYR A 259 -11.44 14.56 26.14
C TYR A 259 -10.46 15.40 26.97
N ARG A 260 -9.45 16.01 26.33
CA ARG A 260 -8.44 16.85 26.99
C ARG A 260 -8.68 18.34 26.82
N ARG A 261 -9.21 18.75 25.66
CA ARG A 261 -9.35 20.16 25.25
C ARG A 261 -10.81 20.56 25.05
N GLY A 262 -11.66 19.62 24.64
CA GLY A 262 -13.09 19.84 24.43
C GLY A 262 -13.86 19.95 25.75
N LYS A 263 -15.13 20.35 25.65
CA LYS A 263 -16.05 20.46 26.78
C LYS A 263 -17.41 19.91 26.41
N GLY A 264 -17.94 19.00 27.23
CA GLY A 264 -19.22 18.35 26.97
C GLY A 264 -19.15 17.27 25.90
N GLU A 265 -20.30 16.94 25.32
CA GLU A 265 -20.41 15.94 24.24
C GLU A 265 -19.86 16.48 22.92
N TYR A 266 -19.16 15.63 22.16
CA TYR A 266 -18.75 15.94 20.79
C TYR A 266 -19.97 15.81 19.87
N ASP A 267 -20.80 16.85 19.87
CA ASP A 267 -22.11 16.88 19.21
C ASP A 267 -22.36 18.29 18.65
N TYR A 268 -22.45 18.42 17.32
CA TYR A 268 -22.64 19.73 16.68
C TYR A 268 -24.10 20.21 16.66
N VAL A 269 -25.05 19.34 17.00
CA VAL A 269 -26.47 19.70 17.15
C VAL A 269 -26.67 20.36 18.50
N ASN A 270 -26.18 19.71 19.57
CA ASN A 270 -26.47 20.10 20.95
C ASN A 270 -25.35 20.90 21.62
N ASN A 271 -24.11 20.83 21.11
CA ASN A 271 -22.94 21.50 21.67
C ASN A 271 -22.05 22.21 20.61
N PRO A 272 -22.62 22.95 19.63
CA PRO A 272 -21.86 23.49 18.50
C PRO A 272 -20.76 24.47 18.90
N ASN A 273 -20.96 25.27 19.96
CA ASN A 273 -20.02 26.32 20.34
C ASN A 273 -18.69 25.76 20.86
N GLU A 274 -18.74 24.71 21.70
CA GLU A 274 -17.52 24.10 22.23
C GLU A 274 -16.79 23.28 21.17
N VAL A 275 -17.53 22.62 20.27
CA VAL A 275 -16.93 21.93 19.10
C VAL A 275 -16.25 22.93 18.16
N TYR A 276 -16.93 24.03 17.83
CA TYR A 276 -16.36 25.11 17.00
C TYR A 276 -15.08 25.68 17.63
N LYS A 277 -15.12 25.98 18.94
CA LYS A 277 -13.96 26.50 19.66
C LYS A 277 -12.78 25.52 19.68
N PHE A 278 -13.07 24.23 19.89
CA PHE A 278 -12.07 23.17 19.84
C PHE A 278 -11.31 23.14 18.50
N TRP A 279 -12.03 23.27 17.37
CA TRP A 279 -11.41 23.38 16.05
C TRP A 279 -10.68 24.72 15.86
N GLU A 280 -11.29 25.84 16.26
CA GLU A 280 -10.72 27.18 16.11
C GLU A 280 -9.34 27.29 16.77
N GLU A 281 -9.19 26.76 17.98
CA GLU A 281 -7.94 26.80 18.74
C GLU A 281 -6.80 26.10 18.00
N ARG A 282 -7.06 24.91 17.43
CA ARG A 282 -6.07 24.18 16.61
C ARG A 282 -5.74 24.94 15.33
N VAL A 283 -6.74 25.42 14.59
CA VAL A 283 -6.51 26.13 13.32
C VAL A 283 -5.66 27.38 13.51
N LYS A 284 -5.90 28.16 14.58
CA LYS A 284 -5.07 29.32 14.94
C LYS A 284 -3.60 28.92 15.14
N GLU A 285 -3.38 27.85 15.88
CA GLU A 285 -2.06 27.33 16.23
C GLU A 285 -1.23 26.92 15.01
N ILE A 286 -1.86 26.29 14.00
CA ILE A 286 -1.15 25.67 12.87
C ILE A 286 -1.32 26.42 11.54
N SER A 287 -1.94 27.61 11.55
CA SER A 287 -2.35 28.38 10.36
C SER A 287 -1.27 28.67 9.31
N LYS A 288 0.02 28.56 9.68
CA LYS A 288 1.18 28.80 8.80
C LYS A 288 1.93 27.53 8.39
N GLN A 289 1.39 26.35 8.71
CA GLN A 289 1.99 25.06 8.39
C GLN A 289 1.34 24.43 7.15
N ASP A 290 2.06 23.48 6.56
CA ASP A 290 1.59 22.69 5.43
C ASP A 290 0.55 21.66 5.92
N ILE A 291 -0.73 22.03 5.89
CA ILE A 291 -1.84 21.20 6.37
C ILE A 291 -2.79 20.88 5.21
N LEU A 292 -3.26 19.63 5.14
CA LEU A 292 -4.40 19.23 4.33
C LEU A 292 -5.60 19.03 5.25
N TYR A 293 -6.53 19.99 5.25
CA TYR A 293 -7.62 20.01 6.22
C TYR A 293 -8.71 19.03 5.86
N THR A 294 -8.88 17.99 6.68
CA THR A 294 -10.10 17.19 6.68
C THR A 294 -11.26 18.04 7.19
N ILE A 295 -12.35 18.07 6.42
CA ILE A 295 -13.60 18.77 6.75
C ILE A 295 -14.78 17.79 6.79
N GLY A 296 -15.88 18.20 7.41
CA GLY A 296 -16.99 17.33 7.79
C GLY A 296 -16.91 16.90 9.27
N MET A 297 -17.72 15.93 9.65
CA MET A 297 -17.77 15.43 11.02
C MET A 297 -18.27 13.97 11.07
N ARG A 298 -17.66 13.17 11.95
CA ARG A 298 -18.12 11.85 12.38
C ARG A 298 -18.16 11.81 13.92
N GLY A 299 -18.31 10.65 14.53
CA GLY A 299 -18.14 10.47 15.97
C GLY A 299 -16.70 10.76 16.42
N VAL A 300 -16.44 10.59 17.73
CA VAL A 300 -15.12 10.83 18.35
C VAL A 300 -14.01 9.96 17.71
N HIS A 301 -14.34 8.73 17.37
CA HIS A 301 -13.51 7.83 16.57
C HIS A 301 -14.34 7.30 15.39
N ASP A 302 -14.52 5.99 15.28
CA ASP A 302 -15.12 5.35 14.10
C ASP A 302 -16.64 5.18 14.12
N GLY A 303 -17.31 5.82 15.07
CA GLY A 303 -18.77 5.84 15.21
C GLY A 303 -19.46 6.91 14.35
N GLN A 304 -20.78 6.80 14.27
CA GLN A 304 -21.64 7.83 13.68
C GLN A 304 -21.56 9.13 14.47
N MET A 305 -21.87 10.27 13.84
CA MET A 305 -21.96 11.55 14.56
C MET A 305 -23.08 11.53 15.60
N ASN A 306 -22.85 12.19 16.73
CA ASN A 306 -23.87 12.39 17.76
C ASN A 306 -24.92 13.42 17.32
N GLY A 307 -26.09 13.38 17.95
CA GLY A 307 -27.15 14.37 17.73
C GLY A 307 -28.04 14.15 16.50
N ALA A 308 -27.65 13.28 15.55
CA ALA A 308 -28.41 12.99 14.33
C ALA A 308 -28.49 11.49 14.04
N LYS A 309 -29.69 10.97 13.75
CA LYS A 309 -29.93 9.52 13.58
C LYS A 309 -30.22 9.13 12.14
N THR A 310 -30.99 9.95 11.43
CA THR A 310 -31.35 9.69 10.03
C THR A 310 -30.36 10.33 9.07
N VAL A 311 -30.24 9.79 7.86
CA VAL A 311 -29.36 10.34 6.81
C VAL A 311 -29.69 11.81 6.54
N GLU A 312 -30.96 12.18 6.53
CA GLU A 312 -31.43 13.55 6.31
C GLU A 312 -31.03 14.51 7.45
N GLU A 313 -31.10 14.07 8.71
CA GLU A 313 -30.62 14.87 9.85
C GLU A 313 -29.09 15.03 9.77
N GLN A 314 -28.36 13.95 9.48
CA GLN A 314 -26.90 13.98 9.37
C GLN A 314 -26.43 14.87 8.21
N ARG A 315 -27.15 14.87 7.09
CA ARG A 315 -26.92 15.77 5.95
C ARG A 315 -27.02 17.23 6.37
N LYS A 316 -28.08 17.62 7.09
CA LYS A 316 -28.25 18.99 7.60
C LYS A 316 -27.15 19.42 8.56
N VAL A 317 -26.68 18.50 9.40
CA VAL A 317 -25.53 18.76 10.29
C VAL A 317 -24.28 19.05 9.45
N LEU A 318 -23.97 18.20 8.46
CA LEU A 318 -22.79 18.40 7.62
C LEU A 318 -22.85 19.68 6.80
N GLU A 319 -24.01 20.07 6.27
CA GLU A 319 -24.18 21.35 5.57
C GLU A 319 -23.75 22.54 6.42
N ARG A 320 -24.15 22.55 7.70
CA ARG A 320 -23.73 23.59 8.66
C ARG A 320 -22.25 23.49 9.01
N VAL A 321 -21.77 22.29 9.33
CA VAL A 321 -20.37 22.04 9.72
C VAL A 321 -19.40 22.50 8.63
N LEU A 322 -19.68 22.19 7.36
CA LEU A 322 -18.82 22.57 6.24
C LEU A 322 -18.70 24.09 6.08
N VAL A 323 -19.79 24.84 6.30
CA VAL A 323 -19.78 26.31 6.27
C VAL A 323 -18.93 26.89 7.41
N ASP A 324 -19.14 26.39 8.63
CA ASP A 324 -18.46 26.91 9.82
C ASP A 324 -16.95 26.60 9.79
N GLN A 325 -16.57 25.38 9.39
CA GLN A 325 -15.16 25.00 9.21
C GLN A 325 -14.48 25.83 8.13
N ARG A 326 -15.12 26.07 6.98
CA ARG A 326 -14.56 26.93 5.93
C ARG A 326 -14.42 28.38 6.38
N THR A 327 -15.34 28.87 7.20
CA THR A 327 -15.25 30.20 7.80
C THR A 327 -14.01 30.34 8.70
N LEU A 328 -13.71 29.31 9.50
CA LEU A 328 -12.47 29.26 10.30
C LEU A 328 -11.22 29.31 9.42
N LEU A 329 -11.18 28.50 8.35
CA LEU A 329 -10.05 28.46 7.43
C LEU A 329 -9.87 29.80 6.70
N GLN A 330 -10.94 30.46 6.27
CA GLN A 330 -10.90 31.79 5.67
C GLN A 330 -10.30 32.84 6.60
N LYS A 331 -10.70 32.79 7.87
CA LYS A 331 -10.33 33.78 8.87
C LYS A 331 -8.86 33.66 9.29
N TYR A 332 -8.34 32.44 9.41
CA TYR A 332 -7.05 32.18 10.04
C TYR A 332 -5.96 31.69 9.09
N VAL A 333 -6.31 31.00 8.00
CA VAL A 333 -5.34 30.36 7.09
C VAL A 333 -5.17 31.19 5.81
N ASN A 334 -6.25 31.40 5.05
CA ASN A 334 -6.21 32.21 3.84
C ASN A 334 -7.59 32.80 3.51
N PRO A 335 -7.74 34.11 3.30
CA PRO A 335 -9.03 34.72 2.96
C PRO A 335 -9.65 34.15 1.67
N ASP A 336 -8.82 33.67 0.75
CA ASP A 336 -9.27 32.88 -0.40
C ASP A 336 -9.30 31.39 -0.04
N ILE A 337 -10.49 30.90 0.34
CA ILE A 337 -10.70 29.51 0.76
C ILE A 337 -10.28 28.51 -0.31
N THR A 338 -10.32 28.87 -1.59
CA THR A 338 -9.98 27.97 -2.69
C THR A 338 -8.46 27.73 -2.82
N LYS A 339 -7.66 28.49 -2.06
CA LYS A 339 -6.21 28.28 -1.90
C LYS A 339 -5.87 27.43 -0.68
N VAL A 340 -6.83 27.14 0.20
CA VAL A 340 -6.65 26.25 1.35
C VAL A 340 -7.00 24.83 0.91
N PRO A 341 -6.05 23.89 0.90
CA PRO A 341 -6.34 22.53 0.48
C PRO A 341 -7.20 21.81 1.53
N GLN A 342 -8.32 21.28 1.06
CA GLN A 342 -9.34 20.65 1.89
C GLN A 342 -9.70 19.28 1.30
N VAL A 343 -10.08 18.36 2.18
CA VAL A 343 -10.54 17.02 1.82
C VAL A 343 -11.80 16.65 2.61
N PHE A 344 -12.79 16.11 1.91
CA PHE A 344 -13.96 15.47 2.50
C PHE A 344 -13.87 13.97 2.22
N ILE A 345 -14.00 13.16 3.27
CA ILE A 345 -13.77 11.71 3.22
C ILE A 345 -15.09 11.00 3.56
N PRO A 346 -15.93 10.65 2.56
CA PRO A 346 -17.19 9.95 2.77
C PRO A 346 -16.98 8.46 3.13
N TYR A 347 -16.37 8.20 4.29
CA TYR A 347 -16.08 6.85 4.76
C TYR A 347 -17.29 6.23 5.48
N LYS A 348 -17.51 4.93 5.28
CA LYS A 348 -18.61 4.14 5.87
C LYS A 348 -19.98 4.79 5.64
N GLU A 349 -20.67 5.16 6.70
CA GLU A 349 -22.03 5.74 6.64
C GLU A 349 -22.06 7.11 5.95
N VAL A 350 -20.94 7.83 5.90
CA VAL A 350 -20.89 9.17 5.31
C VAL A 350 -21.04 9.10 3.79
N LEU A 351 -20.74 7.97 3.15
CA LEU A 351 -21.04 7.75 1.73
C LEU A 351 -22.54 7.79 1.46
N ASP A 352 -23.36 7.20 2.32
CA ASP A 352 -24.82 7.25 2.18
C ASP A 352 -25.34 8.68 2.36
N ILE A 353 -24.73 9.47 3.27
CA ILE A 353 -25.06 10.89 3.44
C ILE A 353 -24.67 11.70 2.20
N TYR A 354 -23.49 11.45 1.63
CA TYR A 354 -23.07 12.08 0.40
C TYR A 354 -24.04 11.80 -0.75
N ASN A 355 -24.36 10.51 -0.96
CA ASN A 355 -25.27 10.05 -2.02
C ASN A 355 -26.72 10.55 -1.84
N SER A 356 -27.11 11.00 -0.64
CA SER A 356 -28.41 11.64 -0.39
C SER A 356 -28.51 13.09 -0.94
N GLY A 357 -27.46 13.59 -1.58
CA GLY A 357 -27.43 14.91 -2.22
C GLY A 357 -26.69 15.99 -1.43
N LEU A 358 -25.81 15.62 -0.49
CA LEU A 358 -24.98 16.57 0.25
C LEU A 358 -24.13 17.43 -0.70
N GLN A 359 -24.25 18.75 -0.60
CA GLN A 359 -23.47 19.66 -1.42
C GLN A 359 -22.10 19.91 -0.78
N VAL A 360 -21.05 19.37 -1.40
CA VAL A 360 -19.66 19.63 -1.02
C VAL A 360 -19.09 20.70 -1.97
N PRO A 361 -18.41 21.77 -1.48
CA PRO A 361 -17.86 22.82 -2.35
C PRO A 361 -16.86 22.31 -3.39
N GLU A 362 -16.93 22.82 -4.62
CA GLU A 362 -16.18 22.33 -5.81
C GLU A 362 -14.66 22.29 -5.67
N ASP A 363 -14.08 23.14 -4.81
CA ASP A 363 -12.63 23.19 -4.53
C ASP A 363 -12.16 22.10 -3.56
N VAL A 364 -13.07 21.45 -2.84
CA VAL A 364 -12.77 20.40 -1.87
C VAL A 364 -12.54 19.08 -2.59
N THR A 365 -11.43 18.40 -2.24
CA THR A 365 -11.13 17.06 -2.76
C THR A 365 -12.11 16.05 -2.16
N LEU A 366 -12.73 15.22 -2.99
CA LEU A 366 -13.49 14.05 -2.51
C LEU A 366 -12.54 12.86 -2.40
N MET A 367 -12.37 12.30 -1.20
CA MET A 367 -11.50 11.14 -0.99
C MET A 367 -12.33 9.88 -0.78
N TRP A 368 -12.38 9.05 -1.81
CA TRP A 368 -13.05 7.76 -1.78
C TRP A 368 -12.30 6.77 -0.90
N CYS A 369 -12.97 5.68 -0.52
CA CYS A 369 -12.37 4.66 0.33
C CYS A 369 -12.54 3.29 -0.29
N ASP A 370 -11.57 2.42 -0.02
CA ASP A 370 -11.83 0.99 -0.13
C ASP A 370 -12.77 0.49 0.97
N ASP A 371 -13.08 -0.79 0.92
CA ASP A 371 -13.86 -1.48 1.92
C ASP A 371 -13.03 -2.03 3.09
N ASN A 372 -11.82 -1.49 3.26
CA ASN A 372 -10.80 -1.93 4.20
C ASN A 372 -10.14 -3.26 3.88
N TYR A 373 -10.45 -3.90 2.75
CA TYR A 373 -9.78 -5.12 2.29
C TYR A 373 -9.22 -4.93 0.87
N GLY A 374 -9.07 -3.68 0.45
CA GLY A 374 -8.49 -3.31 -0.83
C GLY A 374 -9.48 -3.20 -2.00
N TYR A 375 -10.79 -3.30 -1.79
CA TYR A 375 -11.75 -3.11 -2.89
C TYR A 375 -12.37 -1.71 -2.80
N ILE A 376 -12.03 -0.83 -3.75
CA ILE A 376 -12.52 0.56 -3.80
C ILE A 376 -14.05 0.56 -3.93
N ARG A 377 -14.75 1.27 -3.03
CA ARG A 377 -16.23 1.25 -2.95
C ARG A 377 -16.92 2.16 -3.95
N HIS A 378 -16.28 3.26 -4.32
CA HIS A 378 -16.84 4.27 -5.20
C HIS A 378 -15.74 4.83 -6.11
N PHE A 379 -16.01 4.86 -7.40
CA PHE A 379 -15.20 5.56 -8.38
C PHE A 379 -15.97 6.81 -8.84
N PRO A 380 -15.28 7.93 -9.09
CA PRO A 380 -15.97 9.18 -9.36
C PRO A 380 -16.80 9.09 -10.63
N THR A 381 -18.03 9.63 -10.57
CA THR A 381 -18.86 9.85 -11.76
C THR A 381 -18.21 10.87 -12.70
N VAL A 382 -18.79 11.07 -13.88
CA VAL A 382 -18.31 12.11 -14.82
C VAL A 382 -18.35 13.49 -14.18
N GLU A 383 -19.41 13.78 -13.41
CA GLU A 383 -19.60 15.03 -12.69
C GLU A 383 -18.58 15.19 -11.56
N GLU A 384 -18.38 14.16 -10.74
CA GLU A 384 -17.41 14.15 -9.64
C GLU A 384 -15.96 14.26 -10.14
N ARG A 385 -15.67 13.68 -11.31
CA ARG A 385 -14.37 13.76 -11.96
C ARG A 385 -14.04 15.16 -12.48
N ALA A 386 -15.05 15.93 -12.86
CA ALA A 386 -14.89 17.30 -13.39
C ALA A 386 -14.66 18.36 -12.29
N ARG A 387 -14.85 18.01 -11.01
CA ARG A 387 -14.69 18.92 -9.86
C ARG A 387 -13.27 19.48 -9.79
N LYS A 388 -13.15 20.77 -9.48
CA LYS A 388 -11.83 21.47 -9.38
C LYS A 388 -10.93 20.89 -8.28
N GLY A 389 -11.52 20.43 -7.17
CA GLY A 389 -10.81 19.78 -6.07
C GLY A 389 -10.21 18.43 -6.46
N GLY A 390 -10.74 17.77 -7.50
CA GLY A 390 -10.34 16.44 -7.91
C GLY A 390 -10.75 15.36 -6.89
N ASN A 391 -10.20 14.16 -7.10
CA ASN A 391 -10.57 12.96 -6.34
C ASN A 391 -9.34 12.28 -5.74
N GLY A 392 -9.48 11.79 -4.51
CA GLY A 392 -8.48 11.00 -3.79
C GLY A 392 -8.98 9.62 -3.38
N VAL A 393 -8.10 8.79 -2.85
CA VAL A 393 -8.43 7.49 -2.27
C VAL A 393 -7.66 7.25 -0.97
N TYR A 394 -8.39 6.72 0.01
CA TYR A 394 -7.88 6.09 1.21
C TYR A 394 -7.96 4.57 1.04
N TYR A 395 -6.81 3.89 1.12
CA TYR A 395 -6.66 2.46 0.80
C TYR A 395 -5.98 1.71 1.95
N HIS A 396 -6.25 0.40 2.12
CA HIS A 396 -5.73 -0.37 3.25
C HIS A 396 -4.81 -1.53 2.83
N VAL A 397 -3.62 -1.60 3.44
CA VAL A 397 -2.79 -2.82 3.49
C VAL A 397 -2.63 -3.37 4.91
N SER A 398 -3.25 -2.70 5.89
CA SER A 398 -3.46 -3.13 7.28
C SER A 398 -4.86 -2.69 7.71
N TYR A 399 -5.54 -3.49 8.55
CA TYR A 399 -6.86 -3.11 9.07
C TYR A 399 -7.23 -3.85 10.36
N TRP A 400 -7.72 -3.09 11.35
CA TRP A 400 -8.54 -3.56 12.46
C TRP A 400 -10.03 -3.47 12.07
N GLY A 401 -10.70 -4.62 11.96
CA GLY A 401 -12.15 -4.63 11.95
C GLY A 401 -12.77 -5.86 11.32
N ARG A 402 -14.08 -5.78 11.09
CA ARG A 402 -14.87 -6.88 10.53
C ARG A 402 -14.56 -7.11 9.05
N PRO A 403 -14.67 -8.35 8.55
CA PRO A 403 -14.95 -9.56 9.32
C PRO A 403 -13.80 -10.05 10.20
N HIS A 404 -12.56 -9.70 9.91
CA HIS A 404 -11.41 -10.07 10.73
C HIS A 404 -10.21 -9.14 10.46
N ASP A 405 -9.47 -8.83 11.52
CA ASP A 405 -8.25 -8.02 11.47
C ASP A 405 -7.16 -8.70 10.61
N TYR A 406 -6.33 -7.91 9.93
CA TYR A 406 -5.08 -8.37 9.32
C TYR A 406 -3.94 -7.38 9.64
N LEU A 407 -3.38 -7.56 10.83
CA LEU A 407 -2.46 -6.61 11.46
C LEU A 407 -1.04 -7.18 11.65
N TRP A 408 -0.82 -8.47 11.39
CA TRP A 408 0.44 -9.12 11.77
C TRP A 408 1.48 -9.13 10.64
N LEU A 409 1.08 -9.55 9.43
CA LEU A 409 2.01 -9.77 8.32
C LEU A 409 1.64 -8.95 7.08
N GLY A 410 2.64 -8.45 6.36
CA GLY A 410 2.51 -7.73 5.09
C GLY A 410 2.17 -8.65 3.92
N THR A 411 0.97 -9.22 3.95
CA THR A 411 0.50 -10.26 3.02
C THR A 411 -0.49 -9.75 1.97
N PHE A 412 -0.71 -8.44 1.89
CA PHE A 412 -1.60 -7.87 0.89
C PHE A 412 -1.05 -8.13 -0.52
N SER A 413 -1.92 -8.61 -1.43
CA SER A 413 -1.51 -8.99 -2.78
C SER A 413 -1.04 -7.77 -3.57
N PRO A 414 0.21 -7.74 -4.05
CA PRO A 414 0.72 -6.66 -4.90
C PRO A 414 -0.08 -6.50 -6.20
N TYR A 415 -0.64 -7.60 -6.71
CA TYR A 415 -1.44 -7.62 -7.93
C TYR A 415 -2.84 -7.03 -7.72
N LEU A 416 -3.44 -7.24 -6.55
CA LEU A 416 -4.71 -6.58 -6.20
C LEU A 416 -4.49 -5.08 -6.02
N LEU A 417 -3.40 -4.71 -5.32
CA LEU A 417 -3.01 -3.31 -5.11
C LEU A 417 -2.85 -2.59 -6.45
N PHE A 418 -2.09 -3.17 -7.38
CA PHE A 418 -1.92 -2.61 -8.72
C PHE A 418 -3.24 -2.52 -9.48
N GLN A 419 -4.05 -3.58 -9.52
CA GLN A 419 -5.30 -3.60 -10.26
C GLN A 419 -6.26 -2.50 -9.79
N GLN A 420 -6.44 -2.34 -8.48
CA GLN A 420 -7.36 -1.35 -7.91
C GLN A 420 -6.84 0.07 -8.05
N MET A 421 -5.54 0.30 -7.82
CA MET A 421 -4.97 1.64 -7.89
C MET A 421 -4.77 2.13 -9.33
N LYS A 422 -4.49 1.23 -10.28
CA LYS A 422 -4.52 1.57 -11.71
C LYS A 422 -5.92 1.93 -12.17
N LEU A 423 -6.94 1.16 -11.77
CA LEU A 423 -8.34 1.50 -12.05
C LEU A 423 -8.73 2.85 -11.43
N ALA A 424 -8.31 3.13 -10.20
CA ALA A 424 -8.55 4.41 -9.53
C ALA A 424 -7.98 5.58 -10.34
N TYR A 425 -6.72 5.45 -10.77
CA TYR A 425 -6.05 6.47 -11.59
C TYR A 425 -6.77 6.67 -12.93
N ASP A 426 -7.11 5.58 -13.62
CA ASP A 426 -7.80 5.59 -14.92
C ASP A 426 -9.21 6.15 -14.82
N ARG A 427 -9.81 6.10 -13.63
CA ARG A 427 -11.11 6.70 -13.30
C ARG A 427 -11.01 8.12 -12.76
N GLY A 428 -9.80 8.69 -12.65
CA GLY A 428 -9.61 10.12 -12.32
C GLY A 428 -9.36 10.41 -10.85
N ILE A 429 -9.07 9.38 -10.05
CA ILE A 429 -8.60 9.53 -8.68
C ILE A 429 -7.10 9.82 -8.70
N GLN A 430 -6.74 11.08 -8.93
CA GLN A 430 -5.36 11.51 -9.21
C GLN A 430 -4.85 12.62 -8.26
N LYS A 431 -5.69 13.08 -7.32
CA LYS A 431 -5.35 14.22 -6.45
C LYS A 431 -4.60 13.80 -5.19
N MET A 432 -5.15 12.85 -4.43
CA MET A 432 -4.64 12.45 -3.11
C MET A 432 -4.70 10.93 -2.91
N TRP A 433 -3.59 10.29 -2.62
CA TRP A 433 -3.52 8.86 -2.30
C TRP A 433 -2.93 8.67 -0.89
N ILE A 434 -3.69 8.05 0.02
CA ILE A 434 -3.23 7.69 1.36
C ILE A 434 -3.40 6.19 1.58
N LEU A 435 -2.36 5.56 2.10
CA LEU A 435 -2.32 4.14 2.44
C LEU A 435 -2.33 3.95 3.95
N ASN A 436 -3.28 3.20 4.51
CA ASN A 436 -3.17 2.66 5.86
C ASN A 436 -2.10 1.56 5.86
N VAL A 437 -1.02 1.81 6.60
CA VAL A 437 0.16 0.94 6.62
C VAL A 437 0.35 0.19 7.93
N GLY A 438 -0.61 0.29 8.86
CA GLY A 438 -0.42 -0.23 10.21
C GLY A 438 0.82 0.40 10.85
N ASP A 439 1.74 -0.46 11.27
CA ASP A 439 3.02 -0.14 11.88
C ASP A 439 4.17 0.18 10.89
N ILE A 440 3.88 0.37 9.59
CA ILE A 440 4.85 0.42 8.47
C ILE A 440 5.47 -0.97 8.19
N LYS A 441 6.08 -1.57 9.21
CA LYS A 441 6.67 -2.92 9.13
C LYS A 441 5.60 -3.94 9.53
N PRO A 442 5.45 -5.08 8.83
CA PRO A 442 6.28 -5.58 7.75
C PRO A 442 5.62 -5.42 6.35
N ALA A 443 5.12 -4.23 6.01
CA ALA A 443 4.46 -3.94 4.73
C ALA A 443 5.35 -3.16 3.73
N GLU A 444 6.68 -3.26 3.87
CA GLU A 444 7.65 -2.43 3.15
C GLU A 444 7.44 -2.48 1.62
N TYR A 445 7.28 -3.67 1.05
CA TYR A 445 7.12 -3.82 -0.40
C TYR A 445 5.82 -3.19 -0.92
N GLN A 446 4.70 -3.40 -0.22
CA GLN A 446 3.40 -2.83 -0.62
C GLN A 446 3.41 -1.30 -0.54
N ILE A 447 4.06 -0.73 0.48
CA ILE A 447 4.22 0.72 0.62
C ILE A 447 5.02 1.29 -0.55
N GLU A 448 6.14 0.65 -0.91
CA GLU A 448 6.94 1.12 -2.04
C GLU A 448 6.21 0.98 -3.36
N LEU A 449 5.53 -0.14 -3.62
CA LEU A 449 4.72 -0.31 -4.83
C LEU A 449 3.63 0.77 -4.93
N PHE A 450 2.91 1.06 -3.84
CA PHE A 450 1.89 2.11 -3.79
C PHE A 450 2.47 3.49 -4.12
N LEU A 451 3.60 3.85 -3.50
CA LEU A 451 4.20 5.17 -3.70
C LEU A 451 4.95 5.31 -5.02
N ASP A 452 5.49 4.23 -5.57
CA ASP A 452 6.04 4.20 -6.92
C ASP A 452 4.93 4.35 -7.97
N MET A 453 3.74 3.75 -7.77
CA MET A 453 2.58 4.00 -8.63
C MET A 453 2.11 5.45 -8.51
N ALA A 454 2.02 6.00 -7.30
CA ALA A 454 1.62 7.40 -7.10
C ALA A 454 2.62 8.38 -7.74
N TRP A 455 3.89 8.00 -7.86
CA TRP A 455 4.93 8.76 -8.52
C TRP A 455 4.86 8.61 -10.05
N ASP A 456 4.88 7.39 -10.57
CA ASP A 456 4.91 7.11 -12.01
C ASP A 456 4.14 5.82 -12.34
N ILE A 457 2.81 5.94 -12.40
CA ILE A 457 1.92 4.79 -12.59
C ILE A 457 2.11 4.14 -13.96
N GLU A 458 2.42 4.93 -14.99
CA GLU A 458 2.62 4.43 -16.34
C GLU A 458 3.90 3.61 -16.47
N LYS A 459 4.98 4.01 -15.77
CA LYS A 459 6.19 3.21 -15.68
C LYS A 459 5.95 1.88 -14.96
N VAL A 460 5.21 1.88 -13.84
CA VAL A 460 4.85 0.64 -13.14
C VAL A 460 3.96 -0.25 -14.02
N ALA A 461 2.95 0.33 -14.68
CA ALA A 461 2.04 -0.42 -15.56
C ALA A 461 2.76 -1.04 -16.76
N LYS A 462 3.70 -0.31 -17.38
CA LYS A 462 4.50 -0.81 -18.51
C LYS A 462 5.43 -1.96 -18.11
N GLY A 463 6.00 -1.91 -16.90
CA GLY A 463 6.89 -2.96 -16.39
C GLY A 463 6.15 -4.18 -15.83
N GLY A 464 4.98 -3.96 -15.24
CA GLY A 464 4.22 -4.98 -14.52
C GLY A 464 4.70 -5.19 -13.07
N VAL A 465 3.81 -5.73 -12.24
CA VAL A 465 4.06 -5.95 -10.81
C VAL A 465 5.18 -6.96 -10.56
N GLY A 466 5.28 -8.03 -11.37
CA GLY A 466 6.33 -9.02 -11.24
C GLY A 466 7.74 -8.44 -11.46
N ALA A 467 7.89 -7.56 -12.46
CA ALA A 467 9.16 -6.90 -12.72
C ALA A 467 9.52 -5.87 -11.64
N HIS A 468 8.51 -5.21 -11.05
CA HIS A 468 8.69 -4.32 -9.91
C HIS A 468 9.18 -5.09 -8.68
N LEU A 469 8.54 -6.23 -8.35
CA LEU A 469 8.95 -7.11 -7.26
C LEU A 469 10.37 -7.65 -7.46
N GLU A 470 10.68 -8.14 -8.66
CA GLU A 470 12.02 -8.63 -8.97
C GLU A 470 13.07 -7.52 -8.82
N SER A 471 12.78 -6.30 -9.28
CA SER A 471 13.66 -5.15 -9.14
C SER A 471 13.90 -4.77 -7.67
N PHE A 472 12.84 -4.78 -6.84
CA PHE A 472 12.94 -4.59 -5.39
C PHE A 472 13.88 -5.64 -4.77
N LEU A 473 13.63 -6.93 -5.02
CA LEU A 473 14.42 -8.01 -4.44
C LEU A 473 15.88 -8.00 -4.91
N LYS A 474 16.13 -7.65 -6.17
CA LYS A 474 17.49 -7.49 -6.70
C LYS A 474 18.23 -6.31 -6.07
N ARG A 475 17.53 -5.20 -5.83
CA ARG A 475 18.10 -4.04 -5.16
C ARG A 475 18.51 -4.39 -3.72
N GLU A 476 17.65 -5.09 -2.98
CA GLU A 476 17.93 -5.41 -1.58
C GLU A 476 19.00 -6.52 -1.44
N PHE A 477 18.89 -7.61 -2.23
CA PHE A 477 19.65 -8.85 -2.02
C PHE A 477 20.65 -9.18 -3.14
N GLY A 478 20.68 -8.41 -4.23
CA GLY A 478 21.55 -8.63 -5.39
C GLY A 478 20.89 -9.46 -6.50
N GLU A 479 21.48 -9.40 -7.70
CA GLU A 479 20.88 -9.90 -8.94
C GLU A 479 20.43 -11.37 -8.88
N SER A 480 21.34 -12.26 -8.47
CA SER A 480 21.11 -13.71 -8.45
C SER A 480 20.07 -14.13 -7.41
N ILE A 481 20.21 -13.61 -6.19
CA ILE A 481 19.31 -13.93 -5.07
C ILE A 481 17.94 -13.33 -5.33
N GLY A 482 17.87 -12.07 -5.76
CA GLY A 482 16.62 -11.38 -6.05
C GLY A 482 15.78 -12.09 -7.11
N LYS A 483 16.41 -12.53 -8.22
CA LYS A 483 15.74 -13.34 -9.25
C LYS A 483 15.18 -14.66 -8.71
N THR A 484 15.92 -15.31 -7.81
CA THR A 484 15.49 -16.58 -7.18
C THR A 484 14.35 -16.36 -6.17
N LEU A 485 14.31 -15.21 -5.52
CA LEU A 485 13.30 -14.86 -4.53
C LEU A 485 11.96 -14.42 -5.14
N CYS A 486 11.97 -13.82 -6.32
CA CYS A 486 10.74 -13.32 -6.97
C CYS A 486 9.61 -14.37 -7.03
N PRO A 487 9.82 -15.61 -7.54
CA PRO A 487 8.77 -16.62 -7.54
C PRO A 487 8.34 -17.07 -6.13
N VAL A 488 9.26 -17.07 -5.15
CA VAL A 488 8.95 -17.42 -3.74
C VAL A 488 7.98 -16.39 -3.16
N MET A 489 8.27 -15.10 -3.36
CA MET A 489 7.44 -14.01 -2.84
C MET A 489 6.09 -13.92 -3.57
N ASN A 490 6.06 -14.14 -4.89
CA ASN A 490 4.81 -14.22 -5.64
C ASN A 490 3.89 -15.32 -5.09
N GLU A 491 4.45 -16.51 -4.83
CA GLU A 491 3.66 -17.62 -4.30
C GLU A 491 3.23 -17.39 -2.84
N HIS A 492 4.08 -16.75 -2.03
CA HIS A 492 3.70 -16.29 -0.69
C HIS A 492 2.48 -15.36 -0.72
N TYR A 493 2.48 -14.35 -1.61
CA TYR A 493 1.35 -13.45 -1.77
C TYR A 493 0.11 -14.15 -2.33
N ARG A 494 0.26 -15.08 -3.29
CA ARG A 494 -0.86 -15.86 -3.85
C ARG A 494 -1.54 -16.72 -2.78
N LEU A 495 -0.77 -17.46 -1.99
CA LEU A 495 -1.31 -18.33 -0.94
C LEU A 495 -1.99 -17.54 0.19
N ALA A 496 -1.46 -16.35 0.51
CA ALA A 496 -2.07 -15.45 1.48
C ALA A 496 -3.30 -14.71 0.91
N TYR A 497 -3.34 -14.44 -0.39
CA TYR A 497 -4.53 -13.94 -1.09
C TYR A 497 -5.70 -14.93 -0.99
N ILE A 498 -5.44 -16.23 -1.13
CA ILE A 498 -6.48 -17.27 -0.92
C ILE A 498 -7.07 -17.20 0.50
N ARG A 499 -6.19 -17.09 1.50
CA ARG A 499 -6.57 -16.92 2.90
C ARG A 499 -5.40 -16.36 3.69
N LYS A 500 -5.58 -15.17 4.27
CA LYS A 500 -4.53 -14.54 5.09
C LYS A 500 -4.21 -15.40 6.32
N PRO A 501 -2.98 -15.36 6.84
CA PRO A 501 -2.59 -16.05 8.07
C PRO A 501 -3.57 -15.82 9.24
N GLU A 502 -4.02 -14.58 9.41
CA GLU A 502 -4.97 -14.16 10.45
C GLU A 502 -6.37 -14.76 10.25
N PHE A 503 -6.72 -15.20 9.04
CA PHE A 503 -8.05 -15.74 8.71
C PHE A 503 -8.08 -17.29 8.76
N MET A 504 -6.94 -17.92 9.04
CA MET A 504 -6.80 -19.38 9.04
C MET A 504 -7.57 -20.07 10.16
N GLY A 505 -7.93 -19.35 11.23
CA GLY A 505 -8.78 -19.88 12.31
C GLY A 505 -10.26 -20.00 11.93
N ASN A 506 -10.66 -19.46 10.76
CA ASN A 506 -12.06 -19.31 10.35
C ASN A 506 -12.92 -18.60 11.42
N THR A 507 -12.31 -17.62 12.10
CA THR A 507 -12.91 -16.77 13.12
C THR A 507 -13.35 -15.44 12.51
N ARG A 508 -14.19 -14.70 13.24
CA ARG A 508 -14.64 -13.34 12.91
C ARG A 508 -14.63 -12.45 14.16
N VAL A 509 -14.42 -11.15 13.94
CA VAL A 509 -14.46 -10.09 14.96
C VAL A 509 -15.69 -9.20 14.77
N GLU A 510 -16.04 -8.44 15.81
CA GLU A 510 -17.22 -7.55 15.84
C GLU A 510 -18.58 -8.24 15.54
N GLU A 511 -18.68 -9.55 15.84
CA GLU A 511 -19.92 -10.33 15.76
C GLU A 511 -20.65 -10.33 17.11
N TYR A 512 -21.21 -9.19 17.50
CA TYR A 512 -21.71 -8.97 18.87
C TYR A 512 -22.81 -9.95 19.33
N ARG A 513 -23.64 -10.49 18.41
CA ARG A 513 -24.75 -11.39 18.77
C ARG A 513 -24.31 -12.84 19.02
N ASN A 514 -23.26 -13.30 18.35
CA ASN A 514 -22.80 -14.69 18.36
C ASN A 514 -21.27 -14.76 18.56
N SER A 515 -20.75 -13.90 19.45
CA SER A 515 -19.31 -13.68 19.59
C SER A 515 -18.53 -14.96 19.88
N GLU A 516 -19.05 -15.82 20.76
CA GLU A 516 -18.41 -17.11 21.11
C GLU A 516 -18.23 -18.02 19.88
N TYR A 517 -19.27 -18.20 19.06
CA TYR A 517 -19.21 -19.02 17.85
C TYR A 517 -18.20 -18.47 16.82
N PHE A 518 -18.19 -17.15 16.66
CA PHE A 518 -17.34 -16.49 15.69
C PHE A 518 -15.89 -16.35 16.15
N GLN A 519 -15.63 -16.27 17.46
CA GLN A 519 -14.29 -16.25 18.02
C GLN A 519 -13.71 -17.66 18.26
N THR A 520 -14.52 -18.71 18.13
CA THR A 520 -14.02 -20.08 18.23
C THR A 520 -13.39 -20.54 16.91
N VAL A 521 -12.14 -20.99 16.97
CA VAL A 521 -11.41 -21.59 15.85
C VAL A 521 -12.16 -22.82 15.37
N LYS A 522 -12.41 -22.90 14.06
CA LYS A 522 -13.19 -23.98 13.42
C LYS A 522 -12.61 -24.37 12.07
N ASP A 523 -13.10 -25.48 11.54
CA ASP A 523 -12.65 -26.03 10.27
C ASP A 523 -12.80 -25.02 9.13
N LEU A 524 -11.77 -24.96 8.29
CA LEU A 524 -11.87 -24.35 6.98
C LEU A 524 -12.64 -25.29 6.04
N PRO A 525 -13.46 -24.76 5.12
CA PRO A 525 -14.34 -25.56 4.25
C PRO A 525 -13.59 -26.21 3.07
N TRP A 526 -12.40 -26.75 3.32
CA TRP A 526 -11.50 -27.35 2.33
C TRP A 526 -11.38 -28.85 2.51
N SER A 527 -11.06 -29.55 1.42
CA SER A 527 -10.86 -31.00 1.45
C SER A 527 -9.57 -31.38 2.18
N SER A 528 -9.52 -32.60 2.71
CA SER A 528 -8.32 -33.18 3.30
C SER A 528 -7.10 -33.14 2.36
N ALA A 529 -7.32 -33.39 1.06
CA ALA A 529 -6.29 -33.33 0.04
C ALA A 529 -5.77 -31.90 -0.21
N TYR A 530 -6.68 -30.91 -0.33
CA TYR A 530 -6.28 -29.51 -0.49
C TYR A 530 -5.51 -28.99 0.74
N LEU A 531 -5.93 -29.37 1.95
CA LEU A 531 -5.23 -29.02 3.18
C LEU A 531 -3.79 -29.59 3.20
N LYS A 532 -3.60 -30.85 2.77
CA LYS A 532 -2.27 -31.46 2.63
C LYS A 532 -1.43 -30.74 1.58
N GLN A 533 -2.01 -30.45 0.42
CA GLN A 533 -1.32 -29.75 -0.67
C GLN A 533 -0.86 -28.35 -0.23
N ARG A 534 -1.74 -27.59 0.44
CA ARG A 534 -1.41 -26.25 0.95
C ARG A 534 -0.26 -26.28 1.95
N VAL A 535 -0.22 -27.27 2.85
CA VAL A 535 0.91 -27.44 3.78
C VAL A 535 2.20 -27.73 3.01
N GLU A 536 2.14 -28.58 1.98
CA GLU A 536 3.29 -28.91 1.14
C GLU A 536 3.80 -27.70 0.35
N ASP A 537 2.91 -26.87 -0.19
CA ASP A 537 3.30 -25.65 -0.89
C ASP A 537 4.01 -24.67 0.06
N TYR A 538 3.51 -24.51 1.30
CA TYR A 538 4.20 -23.71 2.31
C TYR A 538 5.52 -24.32 2.79
N ASN A 539 5.63 -25.65 2.87
CA ASN A 539 6.90 -26.31 3.19
C ASN A 539 7.96 -26.00 2.13
N LYS A 540 7.62 -26.13 0.85
CA LYS A 540 8.52 -25.78 -0.26
C LYS A 540 9.00 -24.33 -0.17
N LEU A 541 8.12 -23.39 0.15
CA LEU A 541 8.51 -21.98 0.35
C LEU A 541 9.46 -21.83 1.54
N SER A 542 9.12 -22.41 2.70
CA SER A 542 9.94 -22.33 3.91
C SER A 542 11.34 -22.92 3.70
N ASP A 543 11.43 -24.09 3.06
CA ASP A 543 12.69 -24.77 2.75
C ASP A 543 13.52 -23.95 1.76
N LYS A 544 12.89 -23.40 0.73
CA LYS A 544 13.58 -22.55 -0.25
C LYS A 544 14.18 -21.31 0.40
N VAL A 545 13.41 -20.64 1.26
CA VAL A 545 13.88 -19.50 2.06
C VAL A 545 15.03 -19.90 2.98
N GLN A 546 14.95 -21.07 3.64
CA GLN A 546 16.01 -21.55 4.52
C GLN A 546 17.30 -21.87 3.75
N ILE A 547 17.21 -22.42 2.54
CA ILE A 547 18.38 -22.63 1.66
C ILE A 547 18.99 -21.28 1.28
N ILE A 548 18.17 -20.31 0.84
CA ILE A 548 18.65 -18.98 0.45
C ILE A 548 19.30 -18.26 1.63
N ASN A 549 18.78 -18.42 2.85
CA ASN A 549 19.35 -17.82 4.06
C ASN A 549 20.86 -18.10 4.24
N SER A 550 21.33 -19.28 3.81
CA SER A 550 22.76 -19.64 3.88
C SER A 550 23.65 -18.87 2.89
N GLN A 551 23.05 -18.26 1.87
CA GLN A 551 23.73 -17.50 0.82
C GLN A 551 23.69 -15.99 1.08
N ILE A 552 22.94 -15.55 2.09
CA ILE A 552 22.79 -14.13 2.42
C ILE A 552 24.07 -13.62 3.10
N PRO A 553 24.71 -12.56 2.57
CA PRO A 553 25.85 -11.91 3.22
C PRO A 553 25.51 -11.44 4.64
N ASP A 554 26.50 -11.41 5.53
CA ASP A 554 26.29 -11.03 6.94
C ASP A 554 25.58 -9.69 7.09
N ASN A 555 25.99 -8.66 6.34
CA ASN A 555 25.40 -7.33 6.34
C ASN A 555 24.00 -7.24 5.69
N ARG A 556 23.38 -8.37 5.38
CA ARG A 556 22.02 -8.50 4.83
C ARG A 556 21.15 -9.49 5.58
N LYS A 557 21.66 -10.14 6.62
CA LYS A 557 20.91 -11.15 7.37
C LYS A 557 19.68 -10.57 8.05
N ASP A 558 19.79 -9.41 8.71
CA ASP A 558 18.64 -8.74 9.31
C ASP A 558 17.61 -8.34 8.24
N ALA A 559 18.04 -7.72 7.14
CA ALA A 559 17.15 -7.34 6.05
C ALA A 559 16.40 -8.54 5.45
N PHE A 560 17.11 -9.63 5.20
CA PHE A 560 16.51 -10.86 4.68
C PHE A 560 15.56 -11.50 5.67
N PHE A 561 15.91 -11.47 6.96
CA PHE A 561 15.04 -11.98 8.00
C PHE A 561 13.72 -11.21 8.05
N GLN A 562 13.78 -9.89 8.03
CA GLN A 562 12.61 -9.01 8.12
C GLN A 562 11.72 -9.07 6.88
N LEU A 563 12.31 -8.94 5.69
CA LEU A 563 11.56 -8.74 4.44
C LEU A 563 11.09 -10.04 3.79
N VAL A 564 11.74 -11.17 4.09
CA VAL A 564 11.48 -12.45 3.40
C VAL A 564 11.25 -13.58 4.40
N LYS A 565 12.24 -13.87 5.26
CA LYS A 565 12.21 -15.11 6.03
C LYS A 565 11.12 -15.13 7.08
N TYR A 566 10.98 -14.05 7.85
CA TYR A 566 9.94 -13.92 8.85
C TYR A 566 8.54 -14.02 8.24
N PRO A 567 8.12 -13.19 7.27
CA PRO A 567 6.76 -13.28 6.73
C PRO A 567 6.47 -14.62 6.06
N VAL A 568 7.42 -15.20 5.31
CA VAL A 568 7.22 -16.49 4.63
C VAL A 568 7.09 -17.64 5.64
N GLN A 569 8.02 -17.74 6.60
CA GLN A 569 8.02 -18.85 7.55
C GLN A 569 6.91 -18.71 8.59
N SER A 570 6.62 -17.49 9.07
CA SER A 570 5.50 -17.26 9.99
C SER A 570 4.15 -17.57 9.36
N ALA A 571 3.95 -17.23 8.06
CA ALA A 571 2.76 -17.64 7.34
C ALA A 571 2.67 -19.17 7.18
N ALA A 572 3.80 -19.84 6.87
CA ALA A 572 3.85 -21.31 6.79
C ALA A 572 3.47 -21.96 8.13
N GLU A 573 4.05 -21.49 9.24
CA GLU A 573 3.79 -22.02 10.57
C GLU A 573 2.35 -21.71 11.05
N MET A 574 1.77 -20.56 10.70
CA MET A 574 0.35 -20.29 10.99
C MET A 574 -0.58 -21.24 10.24
N ASN A 575 -0.28 -21.54 8.97
CA ASN A 575 -1.02 -22.53 8.21
C ASN A 575 -0.87 -23.93 8.80
N LYS A 576 0.35 -24.36 9.15
CA LYS A 576 0.59 -25.63 9.85
C LYS A 576 -0.17 -25.71 11.17
N LYS A 577 -0.09 -24.68 12.02
CA LYS A 577 -0.81 -24.61 13.30
C LYS A 577 -2.30 -24.91 13.10
N MET A 578 -2.95 -24.17 12.19
CA MET A 578 -4.39 -24.28 11.99
C MET A 578 -4.82 -25.57 11.26
N ILE A 579 -4.07 -25.99 10.25
CA ILE A 579 -4.38 -27.18 9.46
C ILE A 579 -4.12 -28.45 10.27
N PHE A 580 -3.00 -28.53 11.00
CA PHE A 580 -2.71 -29.67 11.87
C PHE A 580 -3.71 -29.75 13.04
N ALA A 581 -4.12 -28.62 13.60
CA ALA A 581 -5.22 -28.60 14.55
C ALA A 581 -6.54 -29.12 13.95
N GLN A 582 -6.83 -28.79 12.69
CA GLN A 582 -7.99 -29.34 11.98
C GLN A 582 -7.89 -30.87 11.86
N PHE A 583 -6.77 -31.42 11.37
CA PHE A 583 -6.56 -32.88 11.34
C PHE A 583 -6.67 -33.51 12.75
N ALA A 584 -6.15 -32.85 13.78
CA ALA A 584 -6.18 -33.34 15.15
C ALA A 584 -7.59 -33.36 15.75
N ARG A 585 -8.46 -32.39 15.39
CA ARG A 585 -9.89 -32.43 15.75
C ARG A 585 -10.58 -33.69 15.22
N HIS A 586 -10.14 -34.17 14.05
CA HIS A 586 -10.67 -35.36 13.37
C HIS A 586 -9.93 -36.66 13.71
N GLY A 587 -8.99 -36.63 14.66
CA GLY A 587 -8.23 -37.82 15.06
C GLY A 587 -7.22 -38.33 14.02
N GLU A 588 -6.97 -37.56 12.96
CA GLU A 588 -6.03 -37.92 11.88
C GLU A 588 -4.58 -37.48 12.17
N MET A 589 -4.36 -36.72 13.24
CA MET A 589 -3.05 -36.20 13.64
C MET A 589 -2.97 -35.91 15.15
N GLY A 590 -1.78 -35.92 15.72
CA GLY A 590 -1.53 -35.46 17.09
C GLY A 590 -1.54 -33.93 17.22
N TRP A 591 -2.00 -33.42 18.36
CA TRP A 591 -2.04 -31.98 18.67
C TRP A 591 -0.65 -31.36 18.86
N ASP A 592 0.36 -32.17 19.18
CA ASP A 592 1.76 -31.77 19.36
C ASP A 592 2.33 -31.06 18.13
N LYS A 593 1.90 -31.44 16.92
CA LYS A 593 2.35 -30.78 15.68
C LYS A 593 1.80 -29.36 15.54
N SER A 594 0.55 -29.11 15.97
CA SER A 594 -0.01 -27.76 16.04
C SER A 594 0.72 -26.91 17.09
N ASP A 595 1.01 -27.50 18.25
CA ASP A 595 1.72 -26.81 19.33
C ASP A 595 3.16 -26.45 18.90
N ALA A 596 3.86 -27.34 18.21
CA ALA A 596 5.20 -27.08 17.69
C ALA A 596 5.23 -25.96 16.63
N ALA A 597 4.21 -25.88 15.77
CA ALA A 597 4.07 -24.78 14.81
C ALA A 597 3.83 -23.44 15.54
N TYR A 598 3.02 -23.43 16.61
CA TYR A 598 2.88 -22.25 17.46
C TYR A 598 4.22 -21.83 18.10
N ASP A 599 4.96 -22.78 18.69
CA ASP A 599 6.23 -22.49 19.36
C ASP A 599 7.29 -21.98 18.35
N SER A 600 7.19 -22.39 17.08
CA SER A 600 8.01 -21.87 15.98
C SER A 600 7.69 -20.41 15.65
N ILE A 601 6.40 -20.02 15.64
CA ILE A 601 5.98 -18.61 15.46
C ILE A 601 6.52 -17.73 16.60
N VAL A 602 6.44 -18.21 17.85
CA VAL A 602 7.00 -17.52 19.02
C VAL A 602 8.49 -17.30 18.84
N SER A 603 9.23 -18.33 18.44
CA SER A 603 10.68 -18.28 18.22
C SER A 603 11.07 -17.31 17.10
N LEU A 604 10.37 -17.36 15.95
CA LEU A 604 10.59 -16.44 14.84
C LEU A 604 10.37 -14.98 15.26
N THR A 605 9.35 -14.73 16.09
CA THR A 605 9.01 -13.38 16.57
C THR A 605 10.01 -12.87 17.59
N GLN A 606 10.54 -13.77 18.44
CA GLN A 606 11.65 -13.44 19.32
C GLN A 606 12.91 -13.06 18.51
N ILE A 607 13.25 -13.82 17.47
CA ILE A 607 14.39 -13.51 16.59
C ILE A 607 14.20 -12.15 15.92
N TYR A 608 12.99 -11.82 15.45
CA TYR A 608 12.70 -10.51 14.87
C TYR A 608 13.01 -9.37 15.83
N ASN A 609 12.51 -9.48 17.07
CA ASN A 609 12.62 -8.44 18.09
C ASN A 609 14.04 -8.31 18.67
N VAL A 610 14.76 -9.43 18.85
CA VAL A 610 16.16 -9.44 19.31
C VAL A 610 17.13 -9.01 18.20
N GLY A 611 16.78 -9.32 16.94
CA GLY A 611 17.65 -9.10 15.80
C GLY A 611 18.76 -10.13 15.66
N ILE A 612 19.42 -10.13 14.51
CA ILE A 612 20.59 -10.96 14.21
C ILE A 612 21.87 -10.16 14.44
N GLN A 613 21.97 -8.95 13.84
CA GLN A 613 23.12 -8.05 13.98
C GLN A 613 22.73 -6.61 14.34
N ASN A 614 21.44 -6.27 14.24
CA ASN A 614 20.93 -4.93 14.53
C ASN A 614 20.69 -4.64 16.03
N ASN A 615 21.09 -5.55 16.93
CA ASN A 615 21.09 -5.37 18.39
C ASN A 615 19.75 -4.89 18.97
N GLY A 616 18.65 -5.57 18.62
CA GLY A 616 17.32 -5.24 19.14
C GLY A 616 16.73 -3.95 18.58
N LYS A 617 17.24 -3.45 17.44
CA LYS A 617 16.73 -2.23 16.79
C LYS A 617 15.21 -2.25 16.60
N TRP A 618 14.62 -3.41 16.34
CA TRP A 618 13.19 -3.60 16.11
C TRP A 618 12.45 -4.27 17.26
N ASN A 619 13.04 -4.27 18.47
CA ASN A 619 12.35 -4.80 19.64
C ASN A 619 11.02 -4.05 19.86
N TYR A 620 9.94 -4.79 20.12
CA TYR A 620 8.54 -4.36 20.20
C TYR A 620 7.88 -3.95 18.88
N MET A 621 8.57 -4.00 17.74
CA MET A 621 7.92 -3.73 16.44
C MET A 621 7.02 -4.89 15.99
N MET A 622 7.34 -6.12 16.40
CA MET A 622 6.62 -7.31 15.95
C MET A 622 5.94 -8.02 17.10
N ASP A 623 4.61 -8.04 17.08
CA ASP A 623 3.77 -8.88 17.93
C ASP A 623 3.05 -9.92 17.03
N PHE A 624 3.20 -11.21 17.35
CA PHE A 624 2.53 -12.28 16.60
C PHE A 624 1.07 -12.50 17.01
N LYS A 625 0.61 -11.78 18.04
CA LYS A 625 -0.74 -11.85 18.60
C LYS A 625 -1.34 -10.45 18.78
N PRO A 626 -1.35 -9.61 17.72
CA PRO A 626 -1.96 -8.28 17.81
C PRO A 626 -3.41 -8.43 18.26
N ARG A 627 -3.81 -7.60 19.22
CA ARG A 627 -5.14 -7.58 19.85
C ARG A 627 -5.53 -8.87 20.59
N ASN A 628 -4.59 -9.81 20.80
CA ASN A 628 -4.79 -11.09 21.48
C ASN A 628 -6.02 -11.88 20.96
N LEU A 629 -6.24 -11.88 19.64
CA LEU A 629 -7.35 -12.63 19.04
C LEU A 629 -7.12 -14.15 19.17
N SER A 630 -8.21 -14.91 19.29
CA SER A 630 -8.19 -16.36 19.49
C SER A 630 -7.44 -17.15 18.42
N VAL A 631 -7.35 -16.62 17.20
CA VAL A 631 -6.58 -17.22 16.09
C VAL A 631 -5.07 -17.25 16.39
N PHE A 632 -4.55 -16.36 17.23
CA PHE A 632 -3.11 -16.28 17.51
C PHE A 632 -2.67 -17.23 18.62
N GLU A 633 -3.57 -17.58 19.54
CA GLU A 633 -3.33 -18.50 20.67
C GLU A 633 -3.00 -19.94 20.23
N LYS A 634 -2.54 -20.76 21.19
CA LYS A 634 -2.53 -22.22 21.03
C LYS A 634 -3.96 -22.70 20.82
N VAL A 635 -4.18 -23.56 19.83
CA VAL A 635 -5.53 -23.99 19.45
C VAL A 635 -6.12 -24.87 20.55
N LYS A 636 -7.32 -24.52 21.02
CA LYS A 636 -8.04 -25.33 22.01
C LYS A 636 -8.30 -26.74 21.47
N ARG A 637 -7.95 -27.75 22.28
CA ARG A 637 -8.09 -29.16 21.91
C ARG A 637 -9.56 -29.58 22.00
N VAL A 638 -10.13 -30.01 20.89
CA VAL A 638 -11.51 -30.52 20.80
C VAL A 638 -11.55 -31.69 19.84
N SER A 639 -12.42 -32.68 20.07
CA SER A 639 -12.60 -33.81 19.14
C SER A 639 -13.93 -33.69 18.43
N LEU A 640 -13.96 -33.93 17.13
CA LEU A 640 -15.14 -33.93 16.28
C LEU A 640 -15.42 -35.35 15.79
N SER A 641 -16.70 -35.73 15.76
CA SER A 641 -17.16 -37.02 15.22
C SER A 641 -17.49 -36.98 13.72
N LYS A 642 -17.69 -35.77 13.17
CA LYS A 642 -17.97 -35.56 11.75
C LYS A 642 -16.70 -35.81 10.95
N SER A 643 -16.78 -36.48 9.81
CA SER A 643 -15.64 -36.64 8.91
C SER A 643 -15.19 -35.30 8.32
N MET A 644 -13.90 -35.25 7.94
CA MET A 644 -13.40 -34.15 7.13
C MET A 644 -14.09 -34.08 5.78
N LYS A 645 -14.08 -32.89 5.19
CA LYS A 645 -14.59 -32.69 3.83
C LYS A 645 -13.71 -33.46 2.85
N GLU A 646 -14.34 -34.22 1.97
CA GLU A 646 -13.67 -34.96 0.91
C GLU A 646 -13.50 -34.11 -0.35
N GLU A 647 -12.65 -34.56 -1.27
CA GLU A 647 -12.59 -33.97 -2.60
C GLU A 647 -13.90 -34.15 -3.35
N ARG A 648 -14.17 -33.18 -4.20
CA ARG A 648 -15.42 -33.08 -4.92
C ARG A 648 -15.38 -33.95 -6.17
N SER A 649 -15.94 -35.16 -6.07
CA SER A 649 -16.10 -36.10 -7.19
C SER A 649 -17.15 -35.66 -8.23
N ASP A 650 -17.93 -34.62 -7.93
CA ASP A 650 -18.93 -34.04 -8.81
C ASP A 650 -18.36 -33.03 -9.83
N ILE A 651 -17.07 -32.62 -9.70
CA ILE A 651 -16.41 -31.72 -10.66
C ILE A 651 -16.16 -32.43 -11.98
N VAL A 652 -16.61 -31.83 -13.08
CA VAL A 652 -16.36 -32.32 -14.44
C VAL A 652 -15.23 -31.55 -15.10
N CYS A 653 -15.23 -30.22 -14.96
CA CYS A 653 -14.18 -29.34 -15.47
C CYS A 653 -13.92 -28.23 -14.46
N MET A 654 -12.68 -27.76 -14.41
CA MET A 654 -12.28 -26.58 -13.67
C MET A 654 -11.33 -25.80 -14.58
N TRP A 655 -11.64 -24.52 -14.78
CA TRP A 655 -10.81 -23.62 -15.58
C TRP A 655 -10.50 -22.35 -14.81
N ASN A 656 -9.32 -21.82 -15.12
CA ASN A 656 -9.05 -20.41 -14.92
C ASN A 656 -9.72 -19.59 -16.02
N ALA A 657 -10.06 -18.33 -15.71
CA ALA A 657 -10.74 -17.49 -16.67
C ALA A 657 -9.92 -17.25 -17.97
N SER A 658 -8.59 -17.23 -17.87
CA SER A 658 -7.69 -17.09 -19.02
C SER A 658 -7.58 -18.34 -19.91
N GLU A 659 -8.10 -19.49 -19.48
CA GLU A 659 -8.12 -20.75 -20.24
C GLU A 659 -9.33 -20.85 -21.20
N CYS A 660 -10.06 -19.75 -21.38
CA CYS A 660 -11.16 -19.66 -22.34
C CYS A 660 -10.69 -19.98 -23.77
N ASN A 661 -11.57 -20.59 -24.57
CA ASN A 661 -11.28 -20.97 -25.95
C ASN A 661 -11.31 -19.78 -26.92
N SER A 662 -12.15 -18.79 -26.64
CA SER A 662 -12.29 -17.57 -27.43
C SER A 662 -12.98 -16.47 -26.64
N GLY A 663 -12.84 -15.22 -27.06
CA GLY A 663 -13.49 -14.07 -26.43
C GLY A 663 -12.61 -12.84 -26.43
N SER A 664 -13.05 -11.80 -25.72
CA SER A 664 -12.26 -10.58 -25.51
C SER A 664 -12.13 -10.32 -24.01
N PHE A 665 -10.89 -10.30 -23.53
CA PHE A 665 -10.58 -10.04 -22.13
C PHE A 665 -9.25 -9.31 -21.99
N ILE A 666 -9.03 -8.71 -20.83
CA ILE A 666 -7.76 -8.11 -20.42
C ILE A 666 -7.19 -8.96 -19.28
N PRO A 667 -6.00 -9.57 -19.43
CA PRO A 667 -5.38 -10.33 -18.35
C PRO A 667 -5.11 -9.46 -17.12
N CYS A 668 -5.40 -9.97 -15.93
CA CYS A 668 -4.94 -9.43 -14.66
C CYS A 668 -3.81 -10.33 -14.14
N GLU A 669 -2.66 -10.30 -14.82
CA GLU A 669 -1.54 -11.22 -14.54
C GLU A 669 -1.14 -11.21 -13.06
N GLY A 670 -1.04 -12.39 -12.45
CA GLY A 670 -0.69 -12.58 -11.05
C GLY A 670 -1.84 -12.36 -10.05
N LEU A 671 -3.01 -11.91 -10.49
CA LEU A 671 -4.21 -11.77 -9.66
C LEU A 671 -5.11 -13.02 -9.71
N GLY A 672 -5.81 -13.28 -8.61
CA GLY A 672 -6.71 -14.43 -8.48
C GLY A 672 -6.04 -15.65 -7.85
N TYR A 673 -6.82 -16.69 -7.61
CA TYR A 673 -6.36 -17.89 -6.90
C TYR A 673 -5.19 -18.58 -7.60
N GLU A 674 -5.08 -18.50 -8.93
CA GLU A 674 -3.98 -19.09 -9.69
C GLU A 674 -3.21 -18.05 -10.52
N GLY A 675 -3.38 -16.75 -10.22
CA GLY A 675 -2.71 -15.66 -10.92
C GLY A 675 -3.18 -15.44 -12.36
N LYS A 676 -4.39 -15.91 -12.69
CA LYS A 676 -4.94 -16.01 -14.05
C LYS A 676 -6.31 -15.34 -14.21
N ALA A 677 -6.68 -14.44 -13.28
CA ALA A 677 -7.93 -13.68 -13.40
C ALA A 677 -7.93 -12.80 -14.65
N VAL A 678 -9.12 -12.53 -15.20
CA VAL A 678 -9.29 -11.70 -16.39
C VAL A 678 -10.42 -10.69 -16.19
N ASN A 679 -10.20 -9.46 -16.63
CA ASN A 679 -11.25 -8.46 -16.77
C ASN A 679 -11.98 -8.70 -18.09
N ILE A 680 -13.29 -8.91 -18.03
CA ILE A 680 -14.16 -9.03 -19.19
C ILE A 680 -14.76 -7.65 -19.46
N PRO A 681 -14.39 -6.96 -20.56
CA PRO A 681 -14.90 -5.63 -20.85
C PRO A 681 -16.43 -5.63 -21.02
N LYS A 682 -17.07 -4.54 -20.62
CA LYS A 682 -18.52 -4.33 -20.75
C LYS A 682 -19.01 -4.67 -22.16
N GLY A 683 -20.04 -5.51 -22.24
CA GLY A 683 -20.65 -5.97 -23.49
C GLY A 683 -19.88 -7.07 -24.23
N LYS A 684 -18.74 -7.53 -23.71
CA LYS A 684 -17.94 -8.64 -24.25
C LYS A 684 -18.15 -9.92 -23.44
N GLY A 685 -17.80 -11.04 -24.03
CA GLY A 685 -17.85 -12.36 -23.40
C GLY A 685 -16.64 -13.22 -23.70
N ILE A 686 -16.48 -14.26 -22.90
CA ILE A 686 -15.49 -15.32 -23.04
C ILE A 686 -16.17 -16.69 -23.04
N ASN A 687 -15.64 -17.63 -23.83
CA ASN A 687 -16.27 -18.91 -24.11
C ASN A 687 -15.41 -20.09 -23.64
N PHE A 688 -16.05 -21.10 -23.08
CA PHE A 688 -15.44 -22.36 -22.66
C PHE A 688 -16.16 -23.52 -23.35
N ASN A 689 -15.38 -24.35 -24.05
CA ASN A 689 -15.85 -25.53 -24.75
C ASN A 689 -15.56 -26.77 -23.92
N PHE A 690 -16.53 -27.67 -23.85
CA PHE A 690 -16.35 -28.95 -23.19
C PHE A 690 -17.13 -30.06 -23.87
N LEU A 691 -16.66 -31.28 -23.65
CA LEU A 691 -17.25 -32.47 -24.25
C LEU A 691 -18.55 -32.84 -23.54
N LYS A 692 -19.32 -33.68 -24.21
CA LYS A 692 -20.53 -34.30 -23.69
C LYS A 692 -20.42 -34.78 -22.25
N ILE A 693 -21.42 -34.43 -21.45
CA ILE A 693 -21.55 -34.87 -20.06
C ILE A 693 -22.81 -35.73 -19.94
N ASN A 694 -22.69 -36.90 -19.33
CA ASN A 694 -23.83 -37.76 -19.05
C ASN A 694 -24.63 -37.23 -17.85
N SER A 695 -25.48 -36.24 -18.11
CA SER A 695 -26.41 -35.60 -17.16
C SER A 695 -27.46 -34.81 -17.94
N ASP A 696 -28.59 -34.51 -17.32
CA ASP A 696 -29.67 -33.67 -17.88
C ASP A 696 -29.47 -32.18 -17.55
N SER A 697 -28.65 -31.87 -16.55
CA SER A 697 -28.32 -30.51 -16.11
C SER A 697 -26.89 -30.40 -15.62
N ILE A 698 -26.32 -29.22 -15.76
CA ILE A 698 -24.97 -28.92 -15.28
C ILE A 698 -24.99 -27.79 -14.25
N GLY A 699 -24.22 -27.96 -13.19
CA GLY A 699 -23.96 -26.90 -12.22
C GLY A 699 -22.75 -26.09 -12.65
N ILE A 700 -22.91 -24.78 -12.75
CA ILE A 700 -21.84 -23.85 -13.11
C ILE A 700 -21.56 -22.98 -11.88
N GLU A 701 -20.36 -23.09 -11.33
CA GLU A 701 -19.86 -22.20 -10.29
C GLU A 701 -18.90 -21.19 -10.90
N LEU A 702 -19.11 -19.93 -10.56
CA LEU A 702 -18.34 -18.80 -11.04
C LEU A 702 -17.74 -18.06 -9.84
N TYR A 703 -16.46 -17.81 -9.92
CA TYR A 703 -15.70 -17.07 -8.91
C TYR A 703 -15.17 -15.80 -9.53
N PHE A 704 -15.63 -14.67 -9.02
CA PHE A 704 -15.22 -13.34 -9.45
C PHE A 704 -14.35 -12.69 -8.39
N LEU A 705 -13.56 -11.71 -8.77
CA LEU A 705 -13.02 -10.76 -7.80
C LEU A 705 -14.19 -10.08 -7.07
N PRO A 706 -14.17 -9.93 -5.73
CA PRO A 706 -15.28 -9.34 -5.00
C PRO A 706 -15.23 -7.80 -5.04
N SER A 707 -15.13 -7.26 -6.26
CA SER A 707 -15.11 -5.84 -6.55
C SER A 707 -16.44 -5.17 -6.22
N HIS A 708 -16.40 -3.83 -6.10
CA HIS A 708 -17.59 -2.99 -6.07
C HIS A 708 -17.83 -2.39 -7.47
N PRO A 709 -19.06 -1.94 -7.78
CA PRO A 709 -19.39 -1.33 -9.06
C PRO A 709 -18.43 -0.19 -9.43
N VAL A 710 -17.92 -0.23 -10.68
CA VAL A 710 -17.07 0.85 -11.22
C VAL A 710 -17.90 2.03 -11.71
N GLU A 711 -19.08 1.75 -12.26
CA GLU A 711 -20.07 2.72 -12.68
C GLU A 711 -21.45 2.27 -12.19
N GLY A 712 -22.27 3.23 -11.75
CA GLY A 712 -23.60 2.95 -11.25
C GLY A 712 -23.58 2.05 -10.01
N GLU A 713 -24.55 1.13 -9.93
CA GLU A 713 -24.81 0.37 -8.71
C GLU A 713 -24.65 -1.15 -8.86
N HIS A 714 -24.24 -1.65 -10.04
CA HIS A 714 -24.37 -3.06 -10.39
C HIS A 714 -23.09 -3.68 -10.94
N LEU A 715 -22.95 -4.99 -10.71
CA LEU A 715 -21.97 -5.86 -11.35
C LEU A 715 -22.70 -7.07 -11.93
N ARG A 716 -23.26 -6.91 -13.14
CA ARG A 716 -24.04 -7.94 -13.82
C ARG A 716 -23.28 -8.64 -14.93
N PHE A 717 -23.61 -9.92 -15.09
CA PHE A 717 -23.19 -10.75 -16.21
C PHE A 717 -24.32 -11.69 -16.63
N THR A 718 -24.23 -12.29 -17.82
CA THR A 718 -25.08 -13.40 -18.25
C THR A 718 -24.24 -14.65 -18.49
N VAL A 719 -24.90 -15.80 -18.38
CA VAL A 719 -24.34 -17.11 -18.70
C VAL A 719 -25.16 -17.72 -19.83
N THR A 720 -24.50 -18.11 -20.91
CA THR A 720 -25.15 -18.74 -22.06
C THR A 720 -24.59 -20.14 -22.25
N LEU A 721 -25.44 -21.17 -22.17
CA LEU A 721 -25.08 -22.55 -22.49
C LEU A 721 -25.81 -22.98 -23.76
N ASP A 722 -25.06 -23.30 -24.82
CA ASP A 722 -25.60 -23.78 -26.10
C ASP A 722 -26.73 -22.89 -26.66
N GLY A 723 -26.56 -21.56 -26.56
CA GLY A 723 -27.53 -20.56 -27.02
C GLY A 723 -28.68 -20.26 -26.04
N LYS A 724 -28.76 -20.95 -24.90
CA LYS A 724 -29.72 -20.63 -23.82
C LYS A 724 -29.06 -19.70 -22.81
N GLU A 725 -29.46 -18.43 -22.85
CA GLU A 725 -28.95 -17.37 -21.96
C GLU A 725 -29.78 -17.26 -20.67
N THR A 726 -29.11 -17.03 -19.53
CA THR A 726 -29.77 -16.69 -18.26
C THR A 726 -30.27 -15.26 -18.24
N SER A 727 -31.24 -14.96 -17.38
CA SER A 727 -31.42 -13.58 -16.92
C SER A 727 -30.11 -13.01 -16.34
N PRO A 728 -29.91 -11.68 -16.35
CA PRO A 728 -28.76 -11.05 -15.70
C PRO A 728 -28.56 -11.50 -14.25
N ILE A 729 -27.32 -11.87 -13.91
CA ILE A 729 -26.91 -12.30 -12.57
C ILE A 729 -26.03 -11.21 -11.99
N HIS A 730 -26.31 -10.82 -10.75
CA HIS A 730 -25.65 -9.74 -10.02
C HIS A 730 -24.72 -10.31 -8.96
N TYR A 731 -23.55 -9.71 -8.74
CA TYR A 731 -22.69 -10.09 -7.62
C TYR A 731 -22.15 -8.98 -6.72
N GLU A 732 -22.56 -7.74 -6.97
CA GLU A 732 -22.27 -6.63 -6.08
C GLU A 732 -22.81 -6.89 -4.67
N THR A 733 -22.11 -6.37 -3.66
CA THR A 733 -22.56 -6.40 -2.27
C THR A 733 -22.86 -4.99 -1.79
N LYS A 734 -23.77 -4.84 -0.81
CA LYS A 734 -24.09 -3.55 -0.19
C LYS A 734 -23.65 -3.53 1.26
N GLY A 735 -23.07 -2.41 1.69
CA GLY A 735 -22.62 -2.23 3.08
C GLY A 735 -21.60 -3.29 3.51
N ARG A 736 -21.80 -3.86 4.69
CA ARG A 736 -20.94 -4.90 5.30
C ARG A 736 -21.76 -6.17 5.55
N SER A 737 -22.46 -6.63 4.51
CA SER A 737 -23.35 -7.79 4.54
C SER A 737 -22.61 -9.09 4.86
N GLU A 738 -23.36 -10.16 5.15
CA GLU A 738 -22.79 -11.49 5.36
C GLU A 738 -22.01 -11.97 4.13
N GLU A 739 -22.56 -11.76 2.94
CA GLU A 739 -21.89 -12.11 1.69
C GLU A 739 -20.60 -11.31 1.48
N TRP A 740 -20.60 -10.00 1.78
CA TRP A 740 -19.40 -9.17 1.71
C TRP A 740 -18.30 -9.72 2.64
N LYS A 741 -18.66 -10.11 3.87
CA LYS A 741 -17.71 -10.69 4.83
C LYS A 741 -17.09 -11.98 4.31
N GLU A 742 -17.90 -12.89 3.79
CA GLU A 742 -17.40 -14.13 3.20
C GLU A 742 -16.51 -13.86 1.98
N ASN A 743 -16.90 -12.89 1.15
CA ASN A 743 -16.17 -12.50 -0.05
C ASN A 743 -14.77 -11.96 0.27
N VAL A 744 -14.63 -11.01 1.21
CA VAL A 744 -13.32 -10.42 1.54
C VAL A 744 -12.41 -11.37 2.32
N LEU A 745 -12.97 -12.31 3.09
CA LEU A 745 -12.18 -13.35 3.77
C LEU A 745 -11.56 -14.36 2.79
N ARG A 746 -12.14 -14.54 1.60
CA ARG A 746 -11.67 -15.50 0.58
C ARG A 746 -11.24 -14.82 -0.74
N ASN A 747 -11.30 -13.50 -0.82
CA ASN A 747 -11.03 -12.72 -2.04
C ASN A 747 -11.73 -13.23 -3.32
N GLN A 748 -12.95 -13.78 -3.18
CA GLN A 748 -13.78 -14.22 -4.30
C GLN A 748 -15.26 -13.99 -3.99
N ALA A 749 -15.99 -13.38 -4.92
CA ALA A 749 -17.45 -13.46 -5.01
C ALA A 749 -17.86 -14.74 -5.71
N TYR A 750 -18.95 -15.39 -5.25
CA TYR A 750 -19.35 -16.71 -5.71
C TYR A 750 -20.76 -16.69 -6.29
N ARG A 751 -20.94 -17.20 -7.51
CA ARG A 751 -22.26 -17.42 -8.10
C ARG A 751 -22.41 -18.86 -8.57
N ARG A 752 -23.62 -19.39 -8.44
CA ARG A 752 -23.99 -20.73 -8.92
C ARG A 752 -25.19 -20.62 -9.84
N VAL A 753 -25.09 -21.27 -10.99
CA VAL A 753 -26.18 -21.41 -11.97
C VAL A 753 -26.38 -22.90 -12.24
N VAL A 754 -27.62 -23.30 -12.52
CA VAL A 754 -27.95 -24.63 -13.01
C VAL A 754 -28.63 -24.47 -14.35
N LEU A 755 -28.07 -25.08 -15.40
CA LEU A 755 -28.62 -25.01 -16.75
C LEU A 755 -28.87 -26.41 -17.31
N PRO A 756 -29.97 -26.62 -18.05
CA PRO A 756 -30.21 -27.88 -18.74
C PRO A 756 -29.18 -28.07 -19.84
N ILE A 757 -28.64 -29.27 -19.98
CA ILE A 757 -27.64 -29.62 -20.99
C ILE A 757 -28.23 -30.66 -21.96
N SER A 758 -27.95 -30.52 -23.25
CA SER A 758 -28.47 -31.45 -24.25
C SER A 758 -27.61 -32.71 -24.34
N SER A 759 -28.17 -33.88 -24.07
CA SER A 759 -27.47 -35.16 -24.27
C SER A 759 -27.24 -35.52 -25.74
N GLU A 760 -27.81 -34.75 -26.67
CA GLU A 760 -27.64 -34.93 -28.12
C GLU A 760 -26.39 -34.24 -28.67
N LEU A 761 -25.83 -33.25 -27.96
CA LEU A 761 -24.63 -32.54 -28.38
C LEU A 761 -23.37 -33.26 -27.90
N GLU A 762 -22.40 -33.41 -28.81
CA GLU A 762 -21.08 -33.97 -28.48
C GLU A 762 -20.11 -32.91 -27.91
N ASN A 763 -20.36 -31.63 -28.24
CA ASN A 763 -19.61 -30.48 -27.75
C ASN A 763 -20.57 -29.40 -27.28
N HIS A 764 -20.25 -28.80 -26.13
CA HIS A 764 -21.00 -27.71 -25.51
C HIS A 764 -20.16 -26.43 -25.50
N CYS A 765 -20.83 -25.29 -25.58
CA CYS A 765 -20.20 -23.97 -25.46
C CYS A 765 -20.87 -23.18 -24.33
N LEU A 766 -20.06 -22.72 -23.38
CA LEU A 766 -20.46 -21.87 -22.27
C LEU A 766 -19.86 -20.48 -22.43
N GLU A 767 -20.70 -19.46 -22.61
CA GLU A 767 -20.29 -18.05 -22.65
C GLU A 767 -20.58 -17.38 -21.30
N ILE A 768 -19.61 -16.60 -20.81
CA ILE A 768 -19.78 -15.64 -19.72
C ILE A 768 -19.63 -14.24 -20.30
N LYS A 769 -20.69 -13.43 -20.21
CA LYS A 769 -20.73 -12.08 -20.82
C LYS A 769 -20.93 -11.00 -19.77
N ALA A 770 -20.05 -10.00 -19.77
CA ALA A 770 -20.15 -8.84 -18.89
C ALA A 770 -21.21 -7.85 -19.38
N LEU A 771 -22.13 -7.45 -18.51
CA LEU A 771 -23.13 -6.40 -18.80
C LEU A 771 -22.72 -5.04 -18.23
N ASP A 772 -21.98 -5.05 -17.12
CA ASP A 772 -21.44 -3.87 -16.48
C ASP A 772 -19.90 -3.86 -16.56
N GLU A 773 -19.29 -2.76 -16.12
CA GLU A 773 -17.83 -2.65 -16.02
C GLU A 773 -17.33 -3.19 -14.68
N GLY A 774 -16.09 -3.70 -14.65
CA GLY A 774 -15.46 -4.20 -13.42
C GLY A 774 -15.72 -5.69 -13.17
N ILE A 775 -16.23 -6.41 -14.18
CA ILE A 775 -16.41 -7.86 -14.15
C ILE A 775 -15.06 -8.53 -14.33
N ILE A 776 -14.52 -9.07 -13.22
CA ILE A 776 -13.24 -9.77 -13.20
C ILE A 776 -13.50 -11.22 -12.80
N LEU A 777 -13.39 -12.14 -13.76
CA LEU A 777 -13.56 -13.57 -13.52
C LEU A 777 -12.21 -14.17 -13.12
N ASP A 778 -12.21 -14.99 -12.06
CA ASP A 778 -11.04 -15.72 -11.57
C ASP A 778 -11.08 -17.19 -12.03
N GLN A 779 -12.10 -17.92 -11.56
CA GLN A 779 -12.23 -19.36 -11.81
C GLN A 779 -13.67 -19.73 -12.20
N LEU A 780 -13.81 -20.83 -12.95
CA LEU A 780 -15.09 -21.46 -13.25
C LEU A 780 -15.00 -22.97 -13.02
N ILE A 781 -16.01 -23.54 -12.35
CA ILE A 781 -16.13 -24.97 -12.10
C ILE A 781 -17.44 -25.49 -12.68
N LEU A 782 -17.34 -26.52 -13.50
CA LEU A 782 -18.48 -27.30 -13.98
C LEU A 782 -18.68 -28.53 -13.11
N LYS A 783 -19.93 -28.80 -12.75
CA LYS A 783 -20.32 -29.94 -11.93
C LYS A 783 -21.42 -30.75 -12.57
N ARG A 784 -21.35 -32.06 -12.35
CA ARG A 784 -22.48 -32.93 -12.56
C ARG A 784 -23.52 -32.68 -11.46
N ILE A 785 -24.77 -32.51 -11.86
CA ILE A 785 -25.90 -32.53 -10.93
C ILE A 785 -26.53 -33.92 -11.08
N PHE A 786 -26.49 -34.69 -10.01
CA PHE A 786 -27.34 -35.86 -9.89
C PHE A 786 -28.64 -35.37 -9.25
N LEU A 787 -29.72 -35.35 -10.03
CA LEU A 787 -31.07 -35.14 -9.48
C LEU A 787 -31.52 -36.36 -8.69
#